data_AF-A0A564IZ41-F1
#
_entry.id   AF-A0A564IZ41-F1
#
_cell.length_a   1.000
_cell.length_b   1.000
_cell.length_c   1.000
_cell.angle_alpha   90.00
_cell.angle_beta   90.00
_cell.angle_gamma   90.00
#
_symmetry.space_group_name_H-M   'P 1'
#
loop_
_entity.id
_entity.type
_entity.pdbx_description
1 polymer ?
#
loop_
_entity_poly.entity_id
_entity_poly.type
_entity_poly.pdbx_seq_one_letter_code
_entity_poly.pdbx_strand_id
1 'polypeptide(L)'
;MGTFLIFLIALLICVLLIGWWYRAHARRRRLPLLHAFSDAATRKLSDEERSAVEKYLEGLSRNQQLPASGASIAPINLTLNEQSGTVFTVTRAITRYGITTDDLNKWRYFLDSVEVHLPPFWEQHINDENSVELIPTDSLPLVIALNGQTLSDYPQESRGFALEPTTARQASIRGEESEQIELLNIRQETAEEHALSRPDGLREAILAVAAFLLFYCSLIAPDVFSPWLLGGGLLLLLACIWGIYAPPHKASLREIHCLRGMPKRWGLFGENDQEHTNNISLGIIDLIYPRHWQPWITQDLGQQTDVDIYLSRHVVRQGRFLSLHDEVKNFPLQYWLRSAIIASGALLVVVMLWASVPLNMPFKFTLSWLKGAQTIEATTVAQLEKSQIRIGDTLRLKGSGMCNIHTPGTWTAKENSPFMPFDCSQIVWNDAPPLPLPESDIVSKATALMQTVQRQLHPESDDDSRVSPALRSAIQKSGMVLLDDFGDIVTKTNDLCSAKDDCVRLKNALVNLGNTRNWETLTKRASTGKLDGVNVLLRPVSAESLENLVTTSTAPFVSRETSRAAQALNSPAPGGFLIASDEGSDLVNQPWPSTGLYDYPAHQQWSELQRLAGMLMHTPFQAEGIVTSLYTDANGTQHINLHRIPDRTGLWRYLGTTLLLLTMLGCMAYHGIQAIRRYQRHRQRQEEIQKYYESCMNPVLLSSPDPQE
;
A
#
# COMPACT_ATOMS: atom_id res chain seq x y z
N MET A 1 3.96 10.76 -7.33
CA MET A 1 2.94 11.04 -6.31
C MET A 1 1.62 10.28 -6.53
N GLY A 2 1.02 10.27 -7.74
CA GLY A 2 -0.27 9.59 -7.98
C GLY A 2 -0.28 8.06 -7.87
N THR A 3 0.76 7.38 -8.33
CA THR A 3 0.84 5.90 -8.34
C THR A 3 0.95 5.29 -6.94
N PHE A 4 1.65 5.94 -6.03
CA PHE A 4 1.81 5.49 -4.65
C PHE A 4 0.52 5.63 -3.82
N LEU A 5 -0.26 6.70 -4.03
CA LEU A 5 -1.55 6.87 -3.38
C LEU A 5 -2.54 5.79 -3.83
N ILE A 6 -2.52 5.44 -5.13
CA ILE A 6 -3.36 4.38 -5.70
C ILE A 6 -3.02 3.02 -5.09
N PHE A 7 -1.73 2.69 -4.93
CA PHE A 7 -1.30 1.43 -4.32
C PHE A 7 -1.71 1.33 -2.85
N LEU A 8 -1.60 2.42 -2.10
CA LEU A 8 -1.98 2.46 -0.68
C LEU A 8 -3.51 2.32 -0.50
N ILE A 9 -4.29 2.98 -1.35
CA ILE A 9 -5.76 2.84 -1.37
C ILE A 9 -6.15 1.43 -1.77
N ALA A 10 -5.52 0.84 -2.79
CA ALA A 10 -5.79 -0.52 -3.22
C ALA A 10 -5.50 -1.54 -2.10
N LEU A 11 -4.40 -1.36 -1.36
CA LEU A 11 -4.03 -2.24 -0.26
C LEU A 11 -5.01 -2.13 0.92
N LEU A 12 -5.46 -0.91 1.25
CA LEU A 12 -6.51 -0.68 2.26
C LEU A 12 -7.85 -1.29 1.86
N ILE A 13 -8.24 -1.19 0.58
CA ILE A 13 -9.46 -1.81 0.05
C ILE A 13 -9.37 -3.33 0.15
N CYS A 14 -8.23 -3.94 -0.20
CA CYS A 14 -8.02 -5.38 -0.07
C CYS A 14 -8.16 -5.85 1.38
N VAL A 15 -7.59 -5.13 2.35
CA VAL A 15 -7.71 -5.47 3.78
C VAL A 15 -9.16 -5.34 4.28
N LEU A 16 -9.88 -4.31 3.85
CA LEU A 16 -11.30 -4.14 4.17
C LEU A 16 -12.18 -5.24 3.57
N LEU A 17 -11.91 -5.64 2.33
CA LEU A 17 -12.61 -6.74 1.65
C LEU A 17 -12.37 -8.08 2.34
N ILE A 18 -11.13 -8.36 2.75
CA ILE A 18 -10.79 -9.58 3.51
C ILE A 18 -11.48 -9.57 4.88
N GLY A 19 -11.48 -8.43 5.58
CA GLY A 19 -12.17 -8.27 6.86
C GLY A 19 -13.69 -8.43 6.75
N TRP A 20 -14.28 -7.90 5.68
CA TRP A 20 -15.71 -8.06 5.37
C TRP A 20 -16.05 -9.51 5.03
N TRP A 21 -15.25 -10.17 4.19
CA TRP A 21 -15.41 -11.58 3.83
C TRP A 21 -15.33 -12.49 5.05
N TYR A 22 -14.36 -12.27 5.93
CA TYR A 22 -14.22 -13.04 7.17
C TYR A 22 -15.41 -12.83 8.13
N ARG A 23 -15.89 -11.59 8.27
CA ARG A 23 -17.11 -11.28 9.05
C ARG A 23 -18.36 -11.92 8.44
N ALA A 24 -18.51 -11.89 7.12
CA ALA A 24 -19.64 -12.47 6.42
C ALA A 24 -19.64 -14.01 6.55
N HIS A 25 -18.48 -14.66 6.43
CA HIS A 25 -18.35 -16.10 6.64
C HIS A 25 -18.54 -16.52 8.10
N ALA A 26 -18.06 -15.73 9.06
CA ALA A 26 -18.27 -15.99 10.48
C ALA A 26 -19.75 -15.86 10.90
N ARG A 27 -20.52 -14.97 10.27
CA ARG A 27 -21.97 -14.84 10.51
C ARG A 27 -22.77 -16.04 9.96
N ARG A 28 -22.39 -16.57 8.79
CA ARG A 28 -23.06 -17.75 8.20
C ARG A 28 -22.89 -19.04 9.01
N ARG A 29 -21.84 -19.12 9.85
CA ARG A 29 -21.58 -20.30 10.72
C ARG A 29 -22.33 -20.28 12.06
N ARG A 30 -23.15 -19.26 12.37
CA ARG A 30 -23.74 -19.06 13.72
C ARG A 30 -25.14 -19.65 13.94
N LEU A 31 -25.80 -20.24 12.95
CA LEU A 31 -27.10 -20.88 13.14
C LEU A 31 -27.02 -22.38 12.75
N PRO A 32 -26.85 -23.29 13.73
CA PRO A 32 -26.80 -24.74 13.47
C PRO A 32 -28.13 -25.32 12.94
N LEU A 33 -29.23 -24.56 13.02
CA LEU A 33 -30.58 -24.99 12.68
C LEU A 33 -30.79 -25.35 11.20
N LEU A 34 -30.05 -24.71 10.29
CA LEU A 34 -30.19 -24.90 8.84
C LEU A 34 -29.69 -26.27 8.33
N HIS A 35 -28.88 -26.99 9.12
CA HIS A 35 -28.39 -28.31 8.69
C HIS A 35 -29.40 -29.43 8.99
N ALA A 36 -30.24 -29.28 10.03
CA ALA A 36 -31.16 -30.32 10.48
C ALA A 36 -32.39 -30.51 9.56
N PHE A 37 -32.81 -29.46 8.84
CA PHE A 37 -33.98 -29.49 7.95
C PHE A 37 -33.59 -29.23 6.48
N SER A 38 -32.44 -29.76 6.04
CA SER A 38 -31.93 -29.55 4.68
C SER A 38 -32.82 -30.15 3.57
N ASP A 39 -33.61 -31.17 3.91
CA ASP A 39 -34.57 -31.83 3.00
C ASP A 39 -35.96 -31.17 2.98
N ALA A 40 -36.19 -30.11 3.77
CA ALA A 40 -37.50 -29.48 3.91
C ALA A 40 -37.84 -28.56 2.74
N ALA A 41 -39.08 -28.63 2.25
CA ALA A 41 -39.57 -27.67 1.27
C ALA A 41 -39.83 -26.32 1.96
N THR A 42 -39.48 -25.21 1.30
CA THR A 42 -39.56 -23.86 1.86
C THR A 42 -40.60 -23.00 1.16
N ARG A 43 -41.37 -22.22 1.93
CA ARG A 43 -42.30 -21.20 1.44
C ARG A 43 -42.12 -19.88 2.19
N LYS A 44 -42.65 -18.79 1.64
CA LYS A 44 -42.63 -17.48 2.30
C LYS A 44 -43.82 -17.38 3.27
N LEU A 45 -43.58 -16.81 4.45
CA LEU A 45 -44.62 -16.52 5.44
C LEU A 45 -45.54 -15.40 4.92
N SER A 46 -46.86 -15.59 4.99
CA SER A 46 -47.82 -14.57 4.59
C SER A 46 -47.93 -13.45 5.64
N ASP A 47 -48.41 -12.27 5.25
CA ASP A 47 -48.56 -11.14 6.18
C ASP A 47 -49.64 -11.43 7.25
N GLU A 48 -50.67 -12.21 6.91
CA GLU A 48 -51.70 -12.68 7.85
C GLU A 48 -51.10 -13.65 8.89
N GLU A 49 -50.34 -14.64 8.44
CA GLU A 49 -49.65 -15.60 9.32
C GLU A 49 -48.65 -14.90 10.24
N ARG A 50 -47.91 -13.92 9.69
CA ARG A 50 -46.97 -13.12 10.47
C ARG A 50 -47.66 -12.37 11.60
N SER A 51 -48.81 -11.75 11.33
CA SER A 51 -49.58 -11.04 12.35
C SER A 51 -50.09 -11.99 13.45
N ALA A 52 -50.48 -13.21 13.10
CA ALA A 52 -50.91 -14.24 14.05
C ALA A 52 -49.75 -14.71 14.94
N VAL A 53 -48.57 -14.92 14.34
CA VAL A 53 -47.35 -15.28 15.06
C VAL A 53 -46.92 -14.19 16.03
N GLU A 54 -46.89 -12.93 15.59
CA GLU A 54 -46.53 -11.80 16.46
C GLU A 54 -47.49 -11.68 17.64
N LYS A 55 -48.80 -11.84 17.41
CA LYS A 55 -49.83 -11.83 18.45
C LYS A 55 -49.69 -13.01 19.43
N TYR A 56 -49.34 -14.20 18.94
CA TYR A 56 -49.10 -15.37 19.78
C TYR A 56 -47.87 -15.19 20.68
N LEU A 57 -46.76 -14.70 20.13
CA LEU A 57 -45.54 -14.41 20.87
C LEU A 57 -45.76 -13.32 21.93
N GLU A 58 -46.54 -12.28 21.61
CA GLU A 58 -46.93 -11.25 22.57
C GLU A 58 -47.75 -11.85 23.72
N GLY A 59 -48.73 -12.71 23.43
CA GLY A 59 -49.52 -13.43 24.43
C GLY A 59 -48.67 -14.35 25.33
N LEU A 60 -47.69 -15.04 24.73
CA LEU A 60 -46.76 -15.92 25.44
C LEU A 60 -45.86 -15.12 26.38
N SER A 61 -45.34 -13.97 25.95
CA SER A 61 -44.55 -13.07 26.80
C SER A 61 -45.36 -12.50 27.97
N ARG A 62 -46.66 -12.25 27.79
CA ARG A 62 -47.56 -11.71 28.82
C ARG A 62 -47.91 -12.75 29.88
N ASN A 63 -48.10 -14.01 29.50
CA ASN A 63 -48.33 -15.11 30.44
C ASN A 63 -47.07 -15.44 31.28
N GLN A 64 -45.88 -15.11 30.79
CA GLN A 64 -44.61 -15.28 31.52
C GLN A 64 -44.38 -14.20 32.61
N GLN A 65 -45.14 -13.11 32.63
CA GLN A 65 -45.01 -12.01 33.60
C GLN A 65 -45.80 -12.23 34.90
N LEU A 66 -46.62 -13.29 35.00
CA LEU A 66 -47.26 -13.69 36.26
C LEU A 66 -46.24 -14.44 37.13
N PRO A 67 -45.99 -14.03 38.38
CA PRO A 67 -45.01 -14.69 39.23
C PRO A 67 -45.53 -16.07 39.66
N ALA A 68 -45.06 -17.12 38.98
CA ALA A 68 -45.19 -18.49 39.47
C ALA A 68 -44.17 -18.69 40.60
N SER A 69 -44.65 -18.68 41.84
CA SER A 69 -43.84 -18.97 43.01
C SER A 69 -43.35 -20.42 42.94
N GLY A 70 -42.03 -20.63 42.82
CA GLY A 70 -41.38 -21.92 43.12
C GLY A 70 -40.89 -22.80 41.96
N ALA A 71 -40.97 -22.41 40.70
CA ALA A 71 -40.43 -23.22 39.58
C ALA A 71 -38.99 -22.83 39.20
N SER A 72 -38.08 -23.82 39.14
CA SER A 72 -36.62 -23.69 38.94
C SER A 72 -36.15 -23.46 37.49
N ILE A 73 -37.04 -23.15 36.54
CA ILE A 73 -36.71 -23.03 35.11
C ILE A 73 -37.25 -21.70 34.60
N ALA A 74 -36.37 -20.83 34.11
CA ALA A 74 -36.76 -19.58 33.45
C ALA A 74 -37.55 -19.89 32.16
N PRO A 75 -38.69 -19.22 31.91
CA PRO A 75 -39.47 -19.47 30.71
C PRO A 75 -38.71 -19.02 29.45
N ILE A 76 -38.84 -19.78 28.37
CA ILE A 76 -38.13 -19.55 27.11
C ILE A 76 -38.74 -18.34 26.41
N ASN A 77 -37.92 -17.33 26.10
CA ASN A 77 -38.33 -16.15 25.34
C ASN A 77 -38.10 -16.41 23.84
N LEU A 78 -39.14 -16.24 23.03
CA LEU A 78 -39.15 -16.49 21.59
C LEU A 78 -39.27 -15.16 20.84
N THR A 79 -38.24 -14.81 20.08
CA THR A 79 -38.19 -13.58 19.27
C THR A 79 -37.94 -13.89 17.80
N LEU A 80 -38.66 -13.19 16.92
CA LEU A 80 -38.51 -13.33 15.47
C LEU A 80 -37.14 -12.79 15.03
N ASN A 81 -36.50 -13.51 14.10
CA ASN A 81 -35.20 -13.20 13.53
C ASN A 81 -35.31 -12.85 12.03
N GLU A 82 -34.18 -12.51 11.38
CA GLU A 82 -34.16 -12.16 9.95
C GLU A 82 -34.60 -13.31 9.02
N GLN A 83 -34.55 -14.56 9.49
CA GLN A 83 -34.95 -15.76 8.76
C GLN A 83 -36.39 -16.20 9.05
N SER A 84 -37.09 -15.59 10.01
CA SER A 84 -38.48 -15.95 10.36
C SER A 84 -39.48 -15.71 9.24
N GLY A 85 -39.09 -15.02 8.16
CA GLY A 85 -39.91 -14.88 6.94
C GLY A 85 -39.92 -16.13 6.02
N THR A 86 -39.11 -17.13 6.33
CA THR A 86 -39.07 -18.42 5.61
C THR A 86 -39.69 -19.52 6.47
N VAL A 87 -40.68 -20.20 5.91
CA VAL A 87 -41.40 -21.33 6.51
C VAL A 87 -40.83 -22.62 5.97
N PHE A 88 -40.46 -23.54 6.86
CA PHE A 88 -40.02 -24.88 6.54
C PHE A 88 -41.18 -25.85 6.71
N THR A 89 -41.44 -26.66 5.68
CA THR A 89 -42.51 -27.66 5.67
C THR A 89 -41.88 -29.06 5.72
N VAL A 90 -42.25 -29.84 6.74
CA VAL A 90 -41.64 -31.14 7.03
C VAL A 90 -42.71 -32.12 7.49
N THR A 91 -42.63 -33.36 7.01
CA THR A 91 -43.46 -34.47 7.50
C THR A 91 -42.64 -35.35 8.45
N ARG A 92 -42.87 -35.25 9.77
CA ARG A 92 -42.10 -35.97 10.81
C ARG A 92 -42.98 -36.36 12.00
N ALA A 93 -42.53 -37.35 12.76
CA ALA A 93 -43.10 -37.69 14.06
C ALA A 93 -42.67 -36.64 15.10
N ILE A 94 -43.59 -36.28 16.00
CA ILE A 94 -43.29 -35.37 17.12
C ILE A 94 -43.10 -36.20 18.38
N THR A 95 -41.92 -36.12 19.00
CA THR A 95 -41.64 -36.79 20.29
C THR A 95 -41.80 -35.81 21.44
N ARG A 96 -42.34 -36.29 22.57
CA ARG A 96 -42.57 -35.49 23.78
C ARG A 96 -41.71 -35.97 24.94
N TYR A 97 -41.10 -35.04 25.67
CA TYR A 97 -40.34 -35.31 26.89
C TYR A 97 -40.84 -34.42 28.04
N GLY A 98 -41.20 -35.03 29.16
CA GLY A 98 -41.60 -34.35 30.40
C GLY A 98 -40.51 -34.44 31.45
N ILE A 99 -40.27 -33.36 32.20
CA ILE A 99 -39.24 -33.31 33.25
C ILE A 99 -39.83 -33.67 34.63
N THR A 100 -41.14 -33.56 34.81
CA THR A 100 -41.89 -33.94 36.02
C THR A 100 -43.25 -34.52 35.63
N THR A 101 -43.72 -35.56 36.31
CA THR A 101 -45.01 -36.23 36.02
C THR A 101 -46.24 -35.46 36.51
N ASP A 102 -46.06 -34.41 37.33
CA ASP A 102 -47.14 -33.82 38.13
C ASP A 102 -47.71 -32.51 37.56
N ASP A 103 -47.07 -31.89 36.56
CA ASP A 103 -47.56 -30.65 35.94
C ASP A 103 -48.09 -30.91 34.52
N LEU A 104 -49.43 -30.95 34.37
CA LEU A 104 -50.10 -30.88 33.08
C LEU A 104 -49.73 -29.55 32.40
N ASN A 105 -49.10 -29.63 31.21
CA ASN A 105 -48.65 -28.54 30.33
C ASN A 105 -47.14 -28.18 30.32
N LYS A 106 -46.24 -29.05 30.78
CA LYS A 106 -44.78 -28.80 30.70
C LYS A 106 -44.02 -29.83 29.86
N TRP A 107 -44.49 -30.05 28.63
CA TRP A 107 -43.84 -30.94 27.66
C TRP A 107 -42.84 -30.18 26.78
N ARG A 108 -41.70 -30.80 26.51
CA ARG A 108 -40.77 -30.40 25.44
C ARG A 108 -41.04 -31.24 24.21
N TYR A 109 -41.15 -30.60 23.07
CA TYR A 109 -41.45 -31.25 21.80
C TYR A 109 -40.21 -31.29 20.93
N PHE A 110 -39.98 -32.42 20.27
CA PHE A 110 -38.85 -32.60 19.37
C PHE A 110 -39.32 -33.10 18.02
N LEU A 111 -38.70 -32.57 16.97
CA LEU A 111 -38.73 -33.11 15.62
C LEU A 111 -37.38 -33.77 15.38
N ASP A 112 -37.37 -35.10 15.34
CA ASP A 112 -36.15 -35.92 15.37
C ASP A 112 -35.23 -35.55 16.54
N SER A 113 -34.17 -34.77 16.29
CA SER A 113 -33.18 -34.34 17.28
C SER A 113 -33.23 -32.84 17.62
N VAL A 114 -34.20 -32.09 17.09
CA VAL A 114 -34.32 -30.63 17.26
C VAL A 114 -35.50 -30.31 18.17
N GLU A 115 -35.22 -29.56 19.25
CA GLU A 115 -36.27 -29.04 20.14
C GLU A 115 -37.07 -27.95 19.43
N VAL A 116 -38.40 -28.08 19.45
CA VAL A 116 -39.35 -27.16 18.80
C VAL A 116 -40.38 -26.64 19.80
N HIS A 117 -40.86 -25.42 19.57
CA HIS A 117 -42.02 -24.89 20.31
C HIS A 117 -43.31 -25.31 19.62
N LEU A 118 -44.07 -26.18 20.27
CA LEU A 118 -45.44 -26.50 19.88
C LEU A 118 -46.43 -25.73 20.76
N PRO A 119 -47.38 -24.99 20.17
CA PRO A 119 -48.51 -24.45 20.92
C PRO A 119 -49.30 -25.54 21.67
N PRO A 120 -49.59 -25.36 22.98
CA PRO A 120 -50.17 -26.42 23.82
C PRO A 120 -51.52 -26.98 23.34
N PHE A 121 -52.34 -26.17 22.66
CA PHE A 121 -53.66 -26.59 22.15
C PHE A 121 -53.58 -27.58 20.98
N TRP A 122 -52.40 -27.76 20.38
CA TRP A 122 -52.17 -28.75 19.33
C TRP A 122 -51.70 -30.11 19.84
N GLU A 123 -51.55 -30.29 21.16
CA GLU A 123 -51.14 -31.57 21.74
C GLU A 123 -52.09 -32.72 21.37
N GLN A 124 -53.40 -32.43 21.30
CA GLN A 124 -54.43 -33.40 20.91
C GLN A 124 -54.44 -33.75 19.41
N HIS A 125 -53.71 -32.99 18.58
CA HIS A 125 -53.69 -33.11 17.11
C HIS A 125 -52.40 -33.78 16.59
N ILE A 126 -51.57 -34.31 17.48
CA ILE A 126 -50.36 -35.06 17.15
C ILE A 126 -50.75 -36.48 16.71
N ASN A 127 -50.37 -36.83 15.49
CA ASN A 127 -50.46 -38.16 14.91
C ASN A 127 -49.07 -38.83 14.85
N ASP A 128 -49.02 -40.09 14.42
CA ASP A 128 -47.74 -40.80 14.20
C ASP A 128 -46.87 -40.14 13.12
N GLU A 129 -47.50 -39.63 12.04
CA GLU A 129 -46.88 -38.79 11.03
C GLU A 129 -47.56 -37.42 10.99
N ASN A 130 -46.78 -36.35 11.17
CA ASN A 130 -47.30 -34.98 11.21
C ASN A 130 -46.73 -34.14 10.08
N SER A 131 -47.61 -33.42 9.37
CA SER A 131 -47.21 -32.33 8.49
C SER A 131 -47.03 -31.06 9.33
N VAL A 132 -45.78 -30.65 9.52
CA VAL A 132 -45.38 -29.55 10.38
C VAL A 132 -44.83 -28.41 9.55
N GLU A 133 -45.35 -27.20 9.77
CA GLU A 133 -44.76 -25.97 9.24
C GLU A 133 -44.14 -25.18 10.38
N LEU A 134 -42.87 -24.82 10.25
CA LEU A 134 -42.10 -24.13 11.30
C LEU A 134 -41.30 -22.94 10.77
N ILE A 135 -41.07 -21.97 11.64
CA ILE A 135 -40.22 -20.81 11.38
C ILE A 135 -39.03 -20.78 12.36
N PRO A 136 -37.85 -20.36 11.90
CA PRO A 136 -36.70 -20.18 12.79
C PRO A 136 -36.92 -18.94 13.68
N THR A 137 -36.60 -19.04 14.96
CA THR A 137 -36.53 -17.91 15.90
C THR A 137 -35.13 -17.82 16.51
N ASP A 138 -34.86 -16.84 17.37
CA ASP A 138 -33.55 -16.67 18.01
C ASP A 138 -33.19 -17.81 18.99
N SER A 139 -34.19 -18.42 19.63
CA SER A 139 -33.97 -19.46 20.65
C SER A 139 -34.28 -20.86 20.12
N LEU A 140 -35.52 -21.10 19.65
CA LEU A 140 -35.94 -22.40 19.13
C LEU A 140 -37.05 -22.27 18.06
N PRO A 141 -37.07 -23.13 17.04
CA PRO A 141 -38.06 -23.04 15.97
C PRO A 141 -39.50 -23.12 16.49
N LEU A 142 -40.35 -22.23 15.98
CA LEU A 142 -41.76 -22.16 16.33
C LEU A 142 -42.59 -22.89 15.28
N VAL A 143 -43.43 -23.83 15.71
CA VAL A 143 -44.42 -24.47 14.84
C VAL A 143 -45.59 -23.51 14.62
N ILE A 144 -45.88 -23.21 13.35
CA ILE A 144 -46.94 -22.29 12.92
C ILE A 144 -48.15 -23.01 12.32
N ALA A 145 -47.98 -24.27 11.87
CA ALA A 145 -49.07 -25.12 11.44
C ALA A 145 -48.77 -26.60 11.72
N LEU A 146 -49.81 -27.36 12.07
CA LEU A 146 -49.75 -28.80 12.34
C LEU A 146 -50.95 -29.49 11.67
N ASN A 147 -50.69 -30.46 10.78
CA ASN A 147 -51.72 -31.32 10.19
C ASN A 147 -52.90 -30.56 9.55
N GLY A 148 -52.60 -29.42 8.91
CA GLY A 148 -53.61 -28.57 8.26
C GLY A 148 -54.29 -27.56 9.18
N GLN A 149 -53.96 -27.53 10.48
CA GLN A 149 -54.36 -26.45 11.39
C GLN A 149 -53.31 -25.36 11.41
N THR A 150 -53.74 -24.10 11.37
CA THR A 150 -52.85 -22.94 11.37
C THR A 150 -52.99 -22.13 12.65
N LEU A 151 -51.94 -21.40 13.02
CA LEU A 151 -51.95 -20.54 14.21
C LEU A 151 -53.05 -19.45 14.13
N SER A 152 -53.42 -19.05 12.90
CA SER A 152 -54.50 -18.10 12.63
C SER A 152 -55.88 -18.59 13.03
N ASP A 153 -56.10 -19.91 13.10
CA ASP A 153 -57.41 -20.51 13.40
C ASP A 153 -57.77 -20.41 14.90
N TYR A 154 -56.78 -20.13 15.76
CA TYR A 154 -56.94 -20.12 17.22
C TYR A 154 -56.55 -18.76 17.88
N PRO A 155 -57.19 -17.64 17.51
CA PRO A 155 -56.77 -16.30 17.96
C PRO A 155 -57.14 -15.93 19.41
N GLN A 156 -57.88 -16.78 20.15
CA GLN A 156 -58.51 -16.43 21.44
C GLN A 156 -58.47 -17.45 22.59
N GLU A 157 -57.87 -18.64 22.42
CA GLU A 157 -57.88 -19.70 23.47
C GLU A 157 -56.75 -19.61 24.52
N SER A 158 -56.23 -18.42 24.81
CA SER A 158 -55.31 -18.23 25.94
C SER A 158 -56.00 -18.10 27.31
N ARG A 159 -57.33 -18.29 27.38
CA ARG A 159 -58.11 -18.26 28.64
C ARG A 159 -58.82 -19.59 28.88
N GLY A 160 -58.24 -20.42 29.75
CA GLY A 160 -58.95 -21.50 30.46
C GLY A 160 -58.42 -22.91 30.18
N PHE A 161 -57.30 -23.28 30.80
CA PHE A 161 -56.88 -24.69 30.87
C PHE A 161 -57.61 -25.38 32.02
N ALA A 162 -58.72 -26.05 31.72
CA ALA A 162 -59.30 -27.07 32.58
C ALA A 162 -59.79 -28.22 31.68
N LEU A 163 -58.95 -29.24 31.51
CA LEU A 163 -59.33 -30.51 30.90
C LEU A 163 -59.20 -31.62 31.95
N GLU A 164 -60.14 -32.55 31.86
CA GLU A 164 -60.51 -33.62 32.78
C GLU A 164 -59.32 -34.52 33.22
N PRO A 165 -59.24 -34.92 34.51
CA PRO A 165 -58.13 -35.72 35.00
C PRO A 165 -58.28 -37.19 34.60
N THR A 166 -57.42 -37.68 33.69
CA THR A 166 -57.15 -39.11 33.54
C THR A 166 -56.11 -39.57 34.56
N THR A 167 -56.47 -40.54 35.39
CA THR A 167 -55.61 -41.13 36.42
C THR A 167 -54.52 -42.00 35.79
N ALA A 168 -53.30 -41.47 35.70
CA ALA A 168 -52.10 -42.27 35.43
C ALA A 168 -51.46 -42.71 36.76
N ARG A 169 -51.11 -43.99 36.81
CA ARG A 169 -50.65 -44.75 37.98
C ARG A 169 -49.30 -44.21 38.49
N GLN A 170 -49.25 -43.83 39.77
CA GLN A 170 -48.02 -43.40 40.47
C GLN A 170 -46.92 -44.47 40.38
N ALA A 171 -45.79 -44.11 39.78
CA ALA A 171 -44.53 -44.80 39.99
C ALA A 171 -43.85 -44.18 41.22
N SER A 172 -43.63 -44.99 42.25
CA SER A 172 -42.92 -44.59 43.47
C SER A 172 -41.44 -44.37 43.16
N ILE A 173 -40.96 -43.13 43.21
CA ILE A 173 -39.53 -42.82 43.23
C ILE A 173 -39.12 -42.60 44.69
N ARG A 174 -38.07 -43.34 45.08
CA ARG A 174 -37.43 -43.29 46.41
C ARG A 174 -36.85 -41.90 46.62
N GLY A 175 -37.14 -41.26 47.75
CA GLY A 175 -36.55 -39.97 48.11
C GLY A 175 -35.03 -40.06 48.10
N GLU A 176 -34.42 -39.29 47.21
CA GLU A 176 -32.98 -39.12 47.11
C GLU A 176 -32.52 -38.25 48.31
N GLU A 177 -31.56 -38.74 49.09
CA GLU A 177 -30.93 -37.95 50.13
C GLU A 177 -30.31 -36.72 49.47
N SER A 178 -30.76 -35.51 49.85
CA SER A 178 -30.25 -34.26 49.30
C SER A 178 -28.74 -34.19 49.53
N GLU A 179 -27.95 -34.43 48.48
CA GLU A 179 -26.51 -34.28 48.54
C GLU A 179 -26.18 -32.84 48.92
N GLN A 180 -25.60 -32.66 50.11
CA GLN A 180 -25.28 -31.34 50.63
C GLN A 180 -24.05 -30.81 49.90
N ILE A 181 -24.25 -29.82 49.03
CA ILE A 181 -23.17 -29.02 48.45
C ILE A 181 -22.88 -27.89 49.43
N GLU A 182 -21.63 -27.79 49.88
CA GLU A 182 -21.17 -26.72 50.75
C GLU A 182 -20.49 -25.62 49.94
N LEU A 183 -20.95 -24.37 50.07
CA LEU A 183 -20.25 -23.21 49.52
C LEU A 183 -19.14 -22.81 50.51
N LEU A 184 -17.88 -23.06 50.14
CA LEU A 184 -16.73 -22.73 50.97
C LEU A 184 -16.42 -21.22 50.95
N ASN A 185 -16.31 -20.65 49.74
CA ASN A 185 -15.91 -19.26 49.56
C ASN A 185 -16.28 -18.75 48.16
N ILE A 186 -16.35 -17.42 48.00
CA ILE A 186 -16.41 -16.75 46.70
C ILE A 186 -15.12 -15.93 46.55
N ARG A 187 -14.30 -16.26 45.56
CA ARG A 187 -13.05 -15.56 45.24
C ARG A 187 -13.11 -14.89 43.87
N GLN A 188 -12.29 -13.88 43.65
CA GLN A 188 -12.11 -13.31 42.31
C GLN A 188 -11.08 -14.13 41.50
N GLU A 189 -11.18 -14.06 40.18
CA GLU A 189 -10.18 -14.59 39.25
C GLU A 189 -8.76 -14.14 39.61
N THR A 190 -7.83 -15.09 39.59
CA THR A 190 -6.39 -14.79 39.62
C THR A 190 -5.92 -14.21 38.29
N ALA A 191 -4.74 -13.59 38.26
CA ALA A 191 -4.19 -12.99 37.04
C ALA A 191 -3.97 -14.03 35.94
N GLU A 192 -3.61 -15.25 36.33
CA GLU A 192 -3.37 -16.40 35.48
C GLU A 192 -4.69 -16.93 34.86
N GLU A 193 -5.74 -17.07 35.68
CA GLU A 193 -7.08 -17.47 35.20
C GLU A 193 -7.66 -16.39 34.26
N HIS A 194 -7.50 -15.11 34.61
CA HIS A 194 -7.93 -14.01 33.77
C HIS A 194 -7.25 -14.01 32.39
N ALA A 195 -5.99 -14.45 32.31
CA ALA A 195 -5.24 -14.52 31.05
C ALA A 195 -5.85 -15.49 30.02
N LEU A 196 -6.61 -16.50 30.45
CA LEU A 196 -7.35 -17.42 29.56
C LEU A 196 -8.59 -16.76 28.94
N SER A 197 -9.19 -15.79 29.64
CA SER A 197 -10.37 -15.06 29.17
C SER A 197 -10.02 -13.81 28.33
N ARG A 198 -8.77 -13.32 28.44
CA ARG A 198 -8.31 -12.12 27.74
C ARG A 198 -8.27 -12.38 26.21
N PRO A 199 -8.86 -11.50 25.38
CA PRO A 199 -8.72 -11.59 23.93
C PRO A 199 -7.24 -11.40 23.50
N ASP A 200 -6.85 -11.99 22.37
CA ASP A 200 -5.47 -12.20 21.84
C ASP A 200 -4.49 -11.00 21.76
N GLY A 201 -4.83 -9.83 22.31
CA GLY A 201 -3.95 -8.65 22.35
C GLY A 201 -3.68 -8.05 20.97
N LEU A 202 -4.59 -8.28 20.02
CA LEU A 202 -4.47 -7.82 18.64
C LEU A 202 -4.63 -6.30 18.53
N ARG A 203 -5.38 -5.68 19.45
CA ARG A 203 -5.60 -4.22 19.45
C ARG A 203 -4.28 -3.47 19.62
N GLU A 204 -3.45 -3.92 20.55
CA GLU A 204 -2.14 -3.36 20.85
C GLU A 204 -1.17 -3.50 19.67
N ALA A 205 -1.20 -4.64 18.96
CA ALA A 205 -0.43 -4.79 17.73
C ALA A 205 -0.88 -3.84 16.62
N ILE A 206 -2.21 -3.66 16.43
CA ILE A 206 -2.74 -2.73 15.43
C ILE A 206 -2.34 -1.29 15.76
N LEU A 207 -2.38 -0.89 17.04
CA LEU A 207 -1.92 0.44 17.48
C LEU A 207 -0.43 0.66 17.20
N ALA A 208 0.42 -0.36 17.42
CA ALA A 208 1.84 -0.29 17.09
C ALA A 208 2.07 -0.09 15.59
N VAL A 209 1.39 -0.88 14.75
CA VAL A 209 1.50 -0.76 13.28
C VAL A 209 1.00 0.59 12.79
N ALA A 210 -0.11 1.09 13.34
CA ALA A 210 -0.61 2.43 13.05
C ALA A 210 0.40 3.52 13.41
N ALA A 211 1.09 3.39 14.55
CA ALA A 211 2.15 4.32 14.93
C ALA A 211 3.34 4.28 13.94
N PHE A 212 3.78 3.10 13.51
CA PHE A 212 4.84 2.96 12.50
C PHE A 212 4.47 3.64 11.18
N LEU A 213 3.22 3.49 10.74
CA LEU A 213 2.70 4.17 9.55
C LEU A 213 2.68 5.69 9.73
N LEU A 214 2.32 6.21 10.91
CA LEU A 214 2.35 7.66 11.17
C LEU A 214 3.77 8.22 11.13
N PHE A 215 4.77 7.51 11.66
CA PHE A 215 6.17 7.94 11.53
C PHE A 215 6.63 7.96 10.08
N TYR A 216 6.28 6.95 9.28
CA TYR A 216 6.53 6.97 7.84
C TYR A 216 5.86 8.17 7.15
N CYS A 217 4.56 8.40 7.44
CA CYS A 217 3.83 9.54 6.88
C CYS A 217 4.44 10.89 7.29
N SER A 218 4.98 11.02 8.50
CA SER A 218 5.63 12.27 8.96
C SER A 218 6.88 12.65 8.17
N LEU A 219 7.55 11.67 7.52
CA LEU A 219 8.75 11.90 6.71
C LEU A 219 8.42 12.36 5.29
N ILE A 220 7.26 11.96 4.76
CA ILE A 220 6.83 12.25 3.38
C ILE A 220 5.87 13.44 3.32
N ALA A 221 5.08 13.66 4.37
CA ALA A 221 4.12 14.74 4.42
C ALA A 221 4.80 16.13 4.40
N PRO A 222 4.09 17.17 3.92
CA PRO A 222 4.54 18.56 4.02
C PRO A 222 4.89 18.95 5.47
N ASP A 223 5.83 19.88 5.62
CA ASP A 223 6.42 20.24 6.93
C ASP A 223 5.36 20.67 7.97
N VAL A 224 4.27 21.28 7.53
CA VAL A 224 3.15 21.74 8.39
C VAL A 224 2.49 20.58 9.15
N PHE A 225 2.39 19.39 8.54
CA PHE A 225 1.71 18.24 9.14
C PHE A 225 2.67 17.32 9.93
N SER A 226 3.98 17.43 9.70
CA SER A 226 4.98 16.57 10.33
C SER A 226 4.90 16.50 11.88
N PRO A 227 4.79 17.62 12.64
CA PRO A 227 4.74 17.54 14.10
C PRO A 227 3.48 16.84 14.63
N TRP A 228 2.34 17.00 13.95
CA TRP A 228 1.07 16.36 14.33
C TRP A 228 1.12 14.85 14.11
N LEU A 229 1.68 14.42 12.98
CA LEU A 229 1.84 12.99 12.66
C LEU A 229 2.83 12.32 13.61
N LEU A 230 3.95 12.99 13.92
CA LEU A 230 4.96 12.48 14.85
C LEU A 230 4.42 12.42 16.28
N GLY A 231 3.72 13.46 16.74
CA GLY A 231 3.04 13.49 18.03
C GLY A 231 1.96 12.41 18.15
N GLY A 232 1.13 12.24 17.11
CA GLY A 232 0.13 11.18 17.04
C GLY A 232 0.75 9.77 17.10
N GLY A 233 1.83 9.54 16.35
CA GLY A 233 2.58 8.29 16.38
C GLY A 233 3.14 7.99 17.77
N LEU A 234 3.70 9.00 18.46
CA LEU A 234 4.20 8.86 19.82
C LEU A 234 3.09 8.49 20.82
N LEU A 235 1.94 9.15 20.74
CA LEU A 235 0.79 8.85 21.62
C LEU A 235 0.27 7.42 21.41
N LEU A 236 0.19 6.96 20.16
CA LEU A 236 -0.22 5.58 19.87
C LEU A 236 0.80 4.55 20.38
N LEU A 237 2.11 4.85 20.28
CA LEU A 237 3.14 3.99 20.87
C LEU A 237 3.02 3.93 22.40
N LEU A 238 2.81 5.07 23.07
CA LEU A 238 2.63 5.11 24.52
C LEU A 238 1.37 4.35 24.94
N ALA A 239 0.26 4.52 24.23
CA ALA A 239 -0.97 3.76 24.47
C ALA A 239 -0.78 2.25 24.26
N CYS A 240 0.01 1.86 23.25
CA CYS A 240 0.39 0.48 23.02
C CYS A 240 1.20 -0.07 24.20
N ILE A 241 2.28 0.62 24.61
CA ILE A 241 3.12 0.21 25.75
C ILE A 241 2.27 0.07 27.02
N TRP A 242 1.39 1.04 27.27
CA TRP A 242 0.47 1.00 28.40
C TRP A 242 -0.45 -0.22 28.37
N GLY A 243 -1.09 -0.53 27.23
CA GLY A 243 -1.98 -1.70 27.10
C GLY A 243 -1.30 -3.06 27.32
N ILE A 244 0.02 -3.11 27.16
CA ILE A 244 0.82 -4.33 27.35
C ILE A 244 1.12 -4.59 28.83
N TYR A 245 1.43 -3.54 29.58
CA TYR A 245 1.90 -3.63 30.96
C TYR A 245 0.83 -3.27 32.00
N ALA A 246 -0.30 -2.68 31.58
CA ALA A 246 -1.36 -2.30 32.52
C ALA A 246 -2.01 -3.54 33.16
N PRO A 247 -2.20 -3.55 34.49
CA PRO A 247 -2.92 -4.61 35.18
C PRO A 247 -4.41 -4.60 34.80
N PRO A 248 -5.11 -5.75 34.89
CA PRO A 248 -6.54 -5.81 34.64
C PRO A 248 -7.30 -4.96 35.67
N HIS A 249 -8.38 -4.33 35.21
CA HIS A 249 -9.25 -3.57 36.09
C HIS A 249 -10.05 -4.53 36.99
N LYS A 250 -10.26 -4.21 38.27
CA LYS A 250 -10.96 -5.12 39.20
C LYS A 250 -12.37 -5.51 38.72
N ALA A 251 -13.05 -4.61 38.00
CA ALA A 251 -14.37 -4.86 37.43
C ALA A 251 -14.39 -5.87 36.25
N SER A 252 -13.24 -6.19 35.65
CA SER A 252 -13.16 -7.20 34.58
C SER A 252 -12.85 -8.60 35.09
N LEU A 253 -12.48 -8.76 36.37
CA LEU A 253 -12.25 -10.06 37.00
C LEU A 253 -13.59 -10.68 37.35
N ARG A 254 -13.79 -11.93 36.94
CA ARG A 254 -15.03 -12.67 37.23
C ARG A 254 -14.98 -13.28 38.64
N GLU A 255 -16.16 -13.55 39.18
CA GLU A 255 -16.33 -14.27 40.44
C GLU A 255 -16.26 -15.79 40.21
N ILE A 256 -15.56 -16.47 41.11
CA ILE A 256 -15.39 -17.92 41.15
C ILE A 256 -15.97 -18.42 42.47
N HIS A 257 -16.83 -19.43 42.39
CA HIS A 257 -17.50 -20.05 43.52
C HIS A 257 -16.74 -21.33 43.88
N CYS A 258 -16.19 -21.38 45.09
CA CYS A 258 -15.51 -22.55 45.63
C CYS A 258 -16.55 -23.43 46.34
N LEU A 259 -16.88 -24.56 45.74
CA LEU A 259 -17.86 -25.51 46.24
C LEU A 259 -17.16 -26.77 46.74
N ARG A 260 -17.77 -27.45 47.71
CA ARG A 260 -17.35 -28.77 48.16
C ARG A 260 -18.51 -29.74 48.03
N GLY A 261 -18.28 -30.88 47.41
CA GLY A 261 -19.29 -31.92 47.25
C GLY A 261 -18.77 -33.10 46.45
N MET A 262 -19.67 -34.00 46.06
CA MET A 262 -19.32 -35.22 45.32
C MET A 262 -19.75 -35.09 43.85
N PRO A 263 -18.82 -34.91 42.90
CA PRO A 263 -19.17 -34.88 41.49
C PRO A 263 -19.55 -36.29 41.04
N LYS A 264 -20.74 -36.44 40.45
CA LYS A 264 -21.28 -37.72 39.96
C LYS A 264 -21.55 -37.66 38.48
N ARG A 265 -21.27 -38.77 37.78
CA ARG A 265 -21.64 -38.96 36.38
C ARG A 265 -23.02 -39.59 36.31
N TRP A 266 -23.94 -38.93 35.63
CA TRP A 266 -25.27 -39.46 35.33
C TRP A 266 -25.25 -40.18 33.98
N GLY A 267 -25.31 -41.51 34.02
CA GLY A 267 -25.44 -42.35 32.82
C GLY A 267 -26.90 -42.66 32.55
N LEU A 268 -27.38 -42.37 31.33
CA LEU A 268 -28.58 -43.03 30.81
C LEU A 268 -28.16 -44.43 30.36
N PHE A 269 -28.73 -45.46 30.97
CA PHE A 269 -28.42 -46.85 30.62
C PHE A 269 -28.77 -47.12 29.15
N GLY A 270 -27.78 -47.47 28.32
CA GLY A 270 -28.01 -48.05 26.99
C GLY A 270 -27.39 -47.33 25.77
N GLU A 271 -26.71 -46.19 25.94
CA GLU A 271 -26.12 -45.45 24.81
C GLU A 271 -24.57 -45.45 24.84
N ASN A 272 -23.97 -45.61 23.66
CA ASN A 272 -22.54 -45.93 23.48
C ASN A 272 -21.61 -44.84 24.06
N ASP A 273 -20.58 -45.27 24.79
CA ASP A 273 -19.74 -44.50 25.74
C ASP A 273 -18.89 -43.34 25.18
N GLN A 274 -19.01 -42.92 23.92
CA GLN A 274 -18.00 -42.05 23.28
C GLN A 274 -18.35 -40.56 23.13
N GLU A 275 -19.61 -40.10 23.24
CA GLU A 275 -19.93 -38.69 22.92
C GLU A 275 -20.60 -37.84 24.01
N HIS A 276 -20.99 -38.39 25.17
CA HIS A 276 -21.69 -37.61 26.20
C HIS A 276 -21.05 -37.73 27.60
N THR A 277 -19.93 -37.01 27.79
CA THR A 277 -19.30 -36.72 29.09
C THR A 277 -19.80 -35.43 29.75
N ASN A 278 -20.85 -34.81 29.20
CA ASN A 278 -21.47 -33.57 29.71
C ASN A 278 -22.43 -33.78 30.90
N ASN A 279 -22.56 -35.01 31.40
CA ASN A 279 -23.53 -35.36 32.43
C ASN A 279 -22.89 -35.49 33.82
N ILE A 280 -21.79 -34.77 34.09
CA ILE A 280 -21.19 -34.74 35.42
C ILE A 280 -21.82 -33.57 36.17
N SER A 281 -22.52 -33.85 37.27
CA SER A 281 -23.10 -32.82 38.11
C SER A 281 -22.52 -32.88 39.52
N LEU A 282 -22.51 -31.71 40.16
CA LEU A 282 -22.30 -31.56 41.59
C LEU A 282 -23.68 -31.26 42.18
N GLY A 283 -24.33 -32.27 42.75
CA GLY A 283 -25.76 -32.23 43.08
C GLY A 283 -26.61 -31.81 41.88
N ILE A 284 -27.18 -30.59 41.92
CA ILE A 284 -28.08 -30.04 40.88
C ILE A 284 -27.32 -29.22 39.81
N ILE A 285 -26.03 -28.95 40.01
CA ILE A 285 -25.24 -28.08 39.11
C ILE A 285 -24.47 -28.93 38.12
N ASP A 286 -24.82 -28.85 36.84
CA ASP A 286 -24.06 -29.49 35.77
C ASP A 286 -22.70 -28.81 35.59
N LEU A 287 -21.62 -29.58 35.60
CA LEU A 287 -20.26 -29.08 35.48
C LEU A 287 -19.76 -29.16 34.03
N ILE A 288 -19.20 -28.05 33.53
CA ILE A 288 -18.61 -27.97 32.19
C ILE A 288 -17.08 -28.01 32.31
N TYR A 289 -16.49 -29.11 31.88
CA TYR A 289 -15.05 -29.34 31.94
C TYR A 289 -14.32 -28.95 30.65
N PRO A 290 -13.05 -28.49 30.74
CA PRO A 290 -12.18 -28.36 29.57
C PRO A 290 -11.99 -29.70 28.84
N ARG A 291 -11.98 -29.66 27.50
CA ARG A 291 -11.87 -30.88 26.66
C ARG A 291 -10.59 -31.65 26.88
N HIS A 292 -9.49 -30.98 27.20
CA HIS A 292 -8.21 -31.66 27.42
C HIS A 292 -8.16 -32.38 28.77
N TRP A 293 -9.05 -32.09 29.73
CA TRP A 293 -9.08 -32.76 31.04
C TRP A 293 -9.75 -34.13 31.03
N GLN A 294 -10.45 -34.48 29.95
CA GLN A 294 -11.30 -35.67 29.85
C GLN A 294 -10.67 -36.98 30.40
N PRO A 295 -9.38 -37.29 30.17
CA PRO A 295 -8.77 -38.53 30.68
C PRO A 295 -8.63 -38.61 32.21
N TRP A 296 -8.61 -37.48 32.92
CA TRP A 296 -8.27 -37.42 34.35
C TRP A 296 -9.45 -37.13 35.27
N ILE A 297 -10.61 -36.75 34.72
CA ILE A 297 -11.80 -36.38 35.52
C ILE A 297 -12.31 -37.56 36.34
N THR A 298 -12.18 -38.79 35.85
CA THR A 298 -12.77 -39.98 36.46
C THR A 298 -12.18 -40.37 37.82
N GLN A 299 -10.97 -39.90 38.13
CA GLN A 299 -10.25 -40.29 39.34
C GLN A 299 -10.89 -39.71 40.62
N ASP A 300 -11.48 -38.52 40.49
CA ASP A 300 -12.08 -37.76 41.60
C ASP A 300 -13.63 -37.89 41.62
N LEU A 301 -14.23 -38.66 40.70
CA LEU A 301 -15.67 -38.90 40.66
C LEU A 301 -16.13 -39.74 41.86
N GLY A 302 -17.26 -39.35 42.46
CA GLY A 302 -17.85 -40.03 43.61
C GLY A 302 -17.15 -39.81 44.95
N GLN A 303 -16.08 -39.00 44.99
CA GLN A 303 -15.38 -38.61 46.21
C GLN A 303 -15.73 -37.15 46.60
N GLN A 304 -15.70 -36.82 47.89
CA GLN A 304 -15.84 -35.42 48.31
C GLN A 304 -14.61 -34.62 47.85
N THR A 305 -14.82 -33.70 46.92
CA THR A 305 -13.75 -32.89 46.32
C THR A 305 -14.14 -31.42 46.28
N ASP A 306 -13.13 -30.57 46.34
CA ASP A 306 -13.29 -29.13 46.21
C ASP A 306 -13.30 -28.78 44.71
N VAL A 307 -14.33 -28.06 44.27
CA VAL A 307 -14.53 -27.67 42.87
C VAL A 307 -14.74 -26.17 42.79
N ASP A 308 -13.87 -25.49 42.06
CA ASP A 308 -14.00 -24.07 41.76
C ASP A 308 -14.72 -23.91 40.42
N ILE A 309 -15.85 -23.20 40.42
CA ILE A 309 -16.65 -22.98 39.21
C ILE A 309 -16.91 -21.49 38.95
N TYR A 310 -17.03 -21.15 37.67
CA TYR A 310 -17.64 -19.90 37.25
C TYR A 310 -19.17 -19.95 37.41
N LEU A 311 -19.82 -18.79 37.46
CA LEU A 311 -21.29 -18.66 37.34
C LEU A 311 -21.84 -19.35 36.06
N SER A 312 -21.03 -19.43 35.01
CA SER A 312 -21.34 -20.14 33.76
C SER A 312 -21.14 -21.66 33.85
N ARG A 313 -20.97 -22.21 35.06
CA ARG A 313 -20.75 -23.63 35.35
C ARG A 313 -19.46 -24.24 34.79
N HIS A 314 -18.55 -23.42 34.28
CA HIS A 314 -17.24 -23.88 33.80
C HIS A 314 -16.32 -24.14 34.98
N VAL A 315 -15.70 -25.32 35.02
CA VAL A 315 -14.80 -25.73 36.09
C VAL A 315 -13.43 -25.12 35.88
N VAL A 316 -12.91 -24.47 36.94
CA VAL A 316 -11.59 -23.83 36.99
C VAL A 316 -10.58 -24.72 37.70
N ARG A 317 -11.02 -25.43 38.72
CA ARG A 317 -10.21 -26.35 39.52
C ARG A 317 -11.07 -27.48 40.04
N GLN A 318 -10.51 -28.69 40.08
CA GLN A 318 -11.09 -29.85 40.75
C GLN A 318 -10.00 -30.55 41.57
N GLY A 319 -10.24 -30.69 42.87
CA GLY A 319 -9.38 -31.42 43.77
C GLY A 319 -7.98 -30.81 43.90
N ARG A 320 -6.98 -31.70 43.95
CA ARG A 320 -5.59 -31.33 44.25
C ARG A 320 -4.78 -30.98 43.00
N PHE A 321 -5.04 -31.64 41.87
CA PHE A 321 -4.16 -31.61 40.70
C PHE A 321 -4.76 -30.86 39.50
N LEU A 322 -6.07 -30.97 39.26
CA LEU A 322 -6.71 -30.31 38.11
C LEU A 322 -6.98 -28.84 38.43
N SER A 323 -6.23 -27.94 37.81
CA SER A 323 -6.24 -26.50 38.12
C SER A 323 -5.79 -25.70 36.90
N LEU A 324 -6.67 -24.87 36.34
CA LEU A 324 -6.35 -23.97 35.22
C LEU A 324 -5.33 -22.90 35.64
N HIS A 325 -5.32 -22.51 36.92
CA HIS A 325 -4.31 -21.60 37.47
C HIS A 325 -2.90 -22.18 37.32
N ASP A 326 -2.71 -23.44 37.73
CA ASP A 326 -1.40 -24.10 37.66
C ASP A 326 -0.97 -24.38 36.22
N GLU A 327 -1.91 -24.65 35.31
CA GLU A 327 -1.59 -24.75 33.88
C GLU A 327 -1.00 -23.47 33.33
N VAL A 328 -1.61 -22.32 33.60
CA VAL A 328 -1.15 -21.05 33.05
C VAL A 328 0.16 -20.62 33.71
N LYS A 329 0.33 -20.91 35.00
CA LYS A 329 1.56 -20.64 35.74
C LYS A 329 2.75 -21.43 35.22
N ASN A 330 2.58 -22.74 34.98
CA ASN A 330 3.64 -23.61 34.49
C ASN A 330 3.80 -23.51 32.96
N PHE A 331 2.69 -23.32 32.23
CA PHE A 331 2.63 -23.29 30.76
C PHE A 331 1.87 -22.04 30.26
N PRO A 332 2.51 -20.86 30.33
CA PRO A 332 1.88 -19.59 30.01
C PRO A 332 1.46 -19.48 28.54
N LEU A 333 0.33 -18.83 28.29
CA LEU A 333 -0.22 -18.60 26.94
C LEU A 333 0.74 -17.73 26.11
N GLN A 334 1.19 -18.27 24.98
CA GLN A 334 2.10 -17.58 24.06
C GLN A 334 1.32 -16.99 22.87
N TYR A 335 0.92 -15.72 22.97
CA TYR A 335 0.29 -14.99 21.87
C TYR A 335 1.32 -14.63 20.78
N TRP A 336 1.55 -15.56 19.84
CA TRP A 336 2.51 -15.40 18.74
C TRP A 336 2.02 -14.44 17.65
N LEU A 337 0.70 -14.42 17.40
CA LEU A 337 0.08 -13.64 16.32
C LEU A 337 0.33 -12.13 16.49
N ARG A 338 0.33 -11.64 17.74
CA ARG A 338 0.65 -10.26 18.07
C ARG A 338 2.06 -9.86 17.60
N SER A 339 3.07 -10.66 17.92
CA SER A 339 4.45 -10.41 17.47
C SER A 339 4.58 -10.55 15.95
N ALA A 340 3.85 -11.49 15.35
CA ALA A 340 3.83 -11.64 13.89
C ALA A 340 3.26 -10.40 13.18
N ILE A 341 2.16 -9.82 13.70
CA ILE A 341 1.56 -8.61 13.14
C ILE A 341 2.53 -7.43 13.24
N ILE A 342 3.16 -7.22 14.41
CA ILE A 342 4.14 -6.13 14.59
C ILE A 342 5.33 -6.30 13.62
N ALA A 343 5.85 -7.52 13.49
CA ALA A 343 6.93 -7.81 12.55
C ALA A 343 6.52 -7.56 11.10
N SER A 344 5.30 -7.96 10.71
CA SER A 344 4.76 -7.71 9.36
C SER A 344 4.56 -6.22 9.07
N GLY A 345 4.10 -5.45 10.06
CA GLY A 345 3.94 -3.99 9.92
C GLY A 345 5.27 -3.27 9.82
N ALA A 346 6.28 -3.70 10.60
CA ALA A 346 7.64 -3.17 10.49
C ALA A 346 8.25 -3.48 9.11
N LEU A 347 8.10 -4.71 8.62
CA LEU A 347 8.52 -5.09 7.27
C LEU A 347 7.84 -4.24 6.19
N LEU A 348 6.53 -4.00 6.32
CA LEU A 348 5.77 -3.15 5.39
C LEU A 348 6.36 -1.74 5.33
N VAL A 349 6.68 -1.12 6.48
CA VAL A 349 7.31 0.21 6.50
C VAL A 349 8.72 0.19 5.87
N VAL A 350 9.52 -0.86 6.10
CA VAL A 350 10.84 -1.01 5.46
C VAL A 350 10.70 -1.05 3.93
N VAL A 351 9.76 -1.83 3.42
CA VAL A 351 9.49 -1.91 1.97
C VAL A 351 9.01 -0.56 1.42
N MET A 352 8.13 0.12 2.14
CA MET A 352 7.67 1.46 1.76
C MET A 352 8.80 2.48 1.73
N LEU A 353 9.70 2.48 2.72
CA LEU A 353 10.88 3.35 2.76
C LEU A 353 11.82 3.08 1.58
N TRP A 354 12.05 1.81 1.26
CA TRP A 354 12.90 1.42 0.13
C TRP A 354 12.33 1.85 -1.22
N ALA A 355 10.99 1.78 -1.39
CA ALA A 355 10.32 2.19 -2.61
C ALA A 355 10.15 3.72 -2.76
N SER A 356 10.03 4.45 -1.66
CA SER A 356 9.72 5.89 -1.67
C SER A 356 10.95 6.80 -1.60
N VAL A 357 12.02 6.37 -0.93
CA VAL A 357 13.23 7.17 -0.75
C VAL A 357 14.41 6.43 -1.37
N PRO A 358 15.23 7.07 -2.24
CA PRO A 358 16.48 6.47 -2.71
C PRO A 358 17.45 6.34 -1.52
N LEU A 359 17.36 5.22 -0.78
CA LEU A 359 18.06 4.97 0.50
C LEU A 359 19.59 5.09 0.41
N ASN A 360 20.15 5.04 -0.80
CA ASN A 360 21.57 5.25 -1.05
C ASN A 360 22.04 6.65 -0.56
N MET A 361 21.22 7.67 -0.77
CA MET A 361 21.59 9.06 -0.46
C MET A 361 21.59 9.35 1.05
N PRO A 362 20.52 9.03 1.82
CA PRO A 362 20.53 9.20 3.28
C PRO A 362 21.63 8.39 3.98
N PHE A 363 21.94 7.18 3.49
CA PHE A 363 22.97 6.32 4.06
C PHE A 363 24.39 6.86 3.81
N LYS A 364 24.69 7.29 2.57
CA LYS A 364 25.96 7.95 2.25
C LYS A 364 26.15 9.22 3.08
N PHE A 365 25.07 9.99 3.28
CA PHE A 365 25.10 11.22 4.06
C PHE A 365 25.39 10.97 5.55
N THR A 366 24.66 10.07 6.22
CA THR A 366 24.89 9.76 7.63
C THR A 366 26.26 9.15 7.87
N LEU A 367 26.72 8.28 6.96
CA LEU A 367 28.05 7.68 7.05
C LEU A 367 29.17 8.71 6.84
N SER A 368 28.99 9.68 5.95
CA SER A 368 30.00 10.73 5.72
C SER A 368 30.01 11.78 6.84
N TRP A 369 28.84 12.16 7.36
CA TRP A 369 28.74 13.03 8.54
C TRP A 369 29.44 12.39 9.76
N LEU A 370 29.25 11.09 9.99
CA LEU A 370 29.92 10.34 11.06
C LEU A 370 31.45 10.27 10.85
N LYS A 371 31.93 10.33 9.61
CA LYS A 371 33.36 10.32 9.24
C LYS A 371 34.01 11.70 9.27
N GLY A 372 33.27 12.76 9.58
CA GLY A 372 33.80 14.12 9.70
C GLY A 372 33.94 14.84 8.36
N ALA A 373 32.88 14.82 7.53
CA ALA A 373 32.81 15.57 6.28
C ALA A 373 33.25 17.03 6.44
N GLN A 374 34.09 17.51 5.52
CA GLN A 374 34.62 18.88 5.53
C GLN A 374 33.97 19.75 4.45
N THR A 375 33.89 21.05 4.72
CA THR A 375 33.53 22.07 3.72
C THR A 375 34.79 22.51 3.01
N ILE A 376 34.96 22.08 1.74
CA ILE A 376 36.09 22.46 0.90
C ILE A 376 35.62 23.58 -0.03
N GLU A 377 36.19 24.76 0.14
CA GLU A 377 36.00 25.88 -0.78
C GLU A 377 37.20 25.95 -1.72
N ALA A 378 36.94 25.93 -3.04
CA ALA A 378 38.00 26.04 -4.04
C ALA A 378 37.62 27.02 -5.14
N THR A 379 38.53 27.95 -5.42
CA THR A 379 38.37 28.92 -6.52
C THR A 379 39.30 28.65 -7.70
N THR A 380 40.23 27.71 -7.55
CA THR A 380 41.21 27.33 -8.58
C THR A 380 41.34 25.82 -8.68
N VAL A 381 41.70 25.31 -9.87
CA VAL A 381 41.90 23.88 -10.14
C VAL A 381 42.97 23.30 -9.20
N ALA A 382 44.10 24.00 -9.07
CA ALA A 382 45.21 23.59 -8.20
C ALA A 382 44.85 23.53 -6.70
N GLN A 383 43.92 24.37 -6.23
CA GLN A 383 43.44 24.33 -4.85
C GLN A 383 42.57 23.08 -4.63
N LEU A 384 41.72 22.74 -5.59
CA LEU A 384 40.87 21.55 -5.52
C LEU A 384 41.71 20.26 -5.55
N GLU A 385 42.72 20.20 -6.41
CA GLU A 385 43.63 19.04 -6.54
C GLU A 385 44.41 18.75 -5.23
N LYS A 386 44.87 19.81 -4.55
CA LYS A 386 45.58 19.69 -3.25
C LYS A 386 44.66 19.23 -2.12
N SER A 387 43.36 19.50 -2.21
CA SER A 387 42.41 19.26 -1.11
C SER A 387 42.00 17.79 -0.95
N GLN A 388 42.31 16.92 -1.93
CA GLN A 388 42.03 15.47 -1.90
C GLN A 388 40.60 15.14 -1.45
N ILE A 389 39.64 15.41 -2.34
CA ILE A 389 38.20 15.27 -2.13
C ILE A 389 37.80 13.83 -1.77
N ARG A 390 36.84 13.67 -0.86
CA ARG A 390 36.23 12.38 -0.52
C ARG A 390 34.72 12.40 -0.75
N ILE A 391 34.13 11.20 -0.86
CA ILE A 391 32.69 11.04 -0.96
C ILE A 391 32.02 11.53 0.32
N GLY A 392 31.08 12.47 0.14
CA GLY A 392 30.29 13.12 1.18
C GLY A 392 30.90 14.40 1.76
N ASP A 393 32.05 14.85 1.26
CA ASP A 393 32.50 16.22 1.51
C ASP A 393 31.54 17.22 0.85
N THR A 394 31.42 18.40 1.46
CA THR A 394 30.68 19.52 0.91
C THR A 394 31.62 20.41 0.11
N LEU A 395 31.36 20.57 -1.19
CA LEU A 395 32.15 21.45 -2.06
C LEU A 395 31.42 22.76 -2.31
N ARG A 396 32.18 23.85 -2.26
CA ARG A 396 31.79 25.17 -2.76
C ARG A 396 32.82 25.63 -3.77
N LEU A 397 32.48 25.44 -5.03
CA LEU A 397 33.36 25.71 -6.15
C LEU A 397 32.90 26.98 -6.85
N LYS A 398 33.85 27.89 -7.11
CA LYS A 398 33.64 29.09 -7.93
C LYS A 398 34.79 29.20 -8.90
N GLY A 399 34.51 29.15 -10.19
CA GLY A 399 35.55 29.19 -11.20
C GLY A 399 35.00 29.65 -12.54
N SER A 400 35.86 29.62 -13.54
CA SER A 400 35.46 29.70 -14.94
C SER A 400 35.71 28.34 -15.59
N GLY A 401 34.73 27.85 -16.34
CA GLY A 401 34.78 26.53 -16.96
C GLY A 401 33.92 26.47 -18.21
N MET A 402 33.98 25.32 -18.85
CA MET A 402 33.29 25.02 -20.10
C MET A 402 32.07 24.14 -19.80
N CYS A 403 30.88 24.51 -20.28
CA CYS A 403 29.74 23.58 -20.22
C CYS A 403 30.05 22.34 -21.07
N ASN A 404 29.79 21.15 -20.54
CA ASN A 404 30.00 19.92 -21.29
C ASN A 404 29.06 19.87 -22.50
N ILE A 405 29.39 19.06 -23.51
CA ILE A 405 28.52 18.86 -24.66
C ILE A 405 27.79 17.54 -24.51
N HIS A 406 26.49 17.58 -24.77
CA HIS A 406 25.65 16.41 -24.63
C HIS A 406 26.06 15.33 -25.63
N THR A 407 26.45 14.15 -25.12
CA THR A 407 26.61 12.94 -25.92
C THR A 407 25.49 11.96 -25.62
N PRO A 408 24.78 11.46 -26.65
CA PRO A 408 23.74 10.47 -26.43
C PRO A 408 24.35 9.19 -25.82
N GLY A 409 23.85 8.78 -24.65
CA GLY A 409 24.18 7.51 -24.00
C GLY A 409 25.06 7.57 -22.74
N THR A 410 25.59 8.74 -22.34
CA THR A 410 26.50 8.87 -21.19
C THR A 410 25.86 9.47 -19.93
N TRP A 411 24.81 10.28 -20.04
CA TRP A 411 24.16 10.95 -18.91
C TRP A 411 22.65 11.19 -19.13
N THR A 412 21.82 10.86 -18.15
CA THR A 412 20.35 10.75 -18.30
C THR A 412 19.55 11.77 -17.47
N ALA A 413 20.19 12.74 -16.80
CA ALA A 413 19.49 13.60 -15.85
C ALA A 413 18.51 14.61 -16.50
N LYS A 414 18.71 14.97 -17.79
CA LYS A 414 17.84 15.92 -18.50
C LYS A 414 17.91 15.69 -20.02
N GLU A 415 16.81 15.28 -20.64
CA GLU A 415 16.74 15.01 -22.09
C GLU A 415 16.76 16.30 -22.94
N ASN A 416 16.38 17.46 -22.37
CA ASN A 416 16.32 18.74 -23.07
C ASN A 416 17.03 19.85 -22.27
N SER A 417 18.29 20.15 -22.63
CA SER A 417 18.98 21.36 -22.14
C SER A 417 18.54 22.58 -22.95
N PRO A 418 18.24 23.74 -22.32
CA PRO A 418 17.95 24.97 -23.03
C PRO A 418 19.13 25.47 -23.88
N PHE A 419 20.36 25.05 -23.54
CA PHE A 419 21.59 25.43 -24.26
C PHE A 419 22.05 24.40 -25.30
N MET A 420 21.20 23.43 -25.68
CA MET A 420 21.54 22.38 -26.65
C MET A 420 22.30 22.95 -27.85
N PRO A 421 23.50 22.42 -28.17
CA PRO A 421 24.09 21.14 -27.74
C PRO A 421 24.85 21.13 -26.39
N PHE A 422 24.97 22.27 -25.72
CA PHE A 422 25.68 22.38 -24.44
C PHE A 422 24.79 21.96 -23.27
N ASP A 423 25.37 21.20 -22.34
CA ASP A 423 24.78 20.76 -21.08
C ASP A 423 25.53 21.41 -19.91
N CYS A 424 25.00 22.54 -19.43
CA CYS A 424 25.57 23.28 -18.30
C CYS A 424 25.22 22.67 -16.93
N SER A 425 24.56 21.50 -16.88
CA SER A 425 24.51 20.69 -15.65
C SER A 425 25.84 19.97 -15.38
N GLN A 426 26.74 19.95 -16.38
CA GLN A 426 28.09 19.42 -16.29
C GLN A 426 29.09 20.49 -16.74
N ILE A 427 30.13 20.69 -15.94
CA ILE A 427 31.17 21.68 -16.23
C ILE A 427 32.53 21.01 -16.23
N VAL A 428 33.25 21.20 -17.33
CA VAL A 428 34.67 20.89 -17.45
C VAL A 428 35.46 22.06 -16.88
N TRP A 429 36.19 21.82 -15.80
CA TRP A 429 37.05 22.79 -15.14
C TRP A 429 38.51 22.35 -15.20
N ASN A 430 39.29 23.02 -16.05
CA ASN A 430 40.70 22.79 -16.24
C ASN A 430 41.44 24.11 -16.54
N ASP A 431 42.77 24.08 -16.49
CA ASP A 431 43.64 25.23 -16.82
C ASP A 431 44.06 25.23 -18.30
N ALA A 432 43.36 24.48 -19.16
CA ALA A 432 43.66 24.40 -20.58
C ALA A 432 43.19 25.67 -21.32
N PRO A 433 43.86 26.08 -22.41
CA PRO A 433 43.37 27.19 -23.23
C PRO A 433 42.00 26.82 -23.83
N PRO A 434 41.07 27.79 -23.94
CA PRO A 434 39.74 27.53 -24.50
C PRO A 434 39.86 27.09 -25.95
N LEU A 435 38.96 26.19 -26.40
CA LEU A 435 38.90 25.80 -27.80
C LEU A 435 38.59 27.05 -28.66
N PRO A 436 39.21 27.18 -29.84
CA PRO A 436 38.90 28.27 -30.76
C PRO A 436 37.43 28.18 -31.19
N LEU A 437 36.85 29.33 -31.51
CA LEU A 437 35.51 29.39 -32.09
C LEU A 437 35.49 28.62 -33.41
N PRO A 438 34.39 27.92 -33.74
CA PRO A 438 34.32 27.16 -34.98
C PRO A 438 34.34 28.10 -36.18
N GLU A 439 35.17 27.77 -37.17
CA GLU A 439 35.27 28.44 -38.47
C GLU A 439 35.01 27.42 -39.59
N SER A 440 34.33 27.84 -40.67
CA SER A 440 34.02 26.96 -41.81
C SER A 440 33.98 27.75 -43.11
N ASP A 441 34.85 27.38 -44.05
CA ASP A 441 34.88 27.95 -45.41
C ASP A 441 33.57 27.71 -46.17
N ILE A 442 32.90 26.58 -45.92
CA ILE A 442 31.63 26.24 -46.57
C ILE A 442 30.54 27.20 -46.12
N VAL A 443 30.46 27.47 -44.81
CA VAL A 443 29.49 28.43 -44.27
C VAL A 443 29.82 29.84 -44.75
N SER A 444 31.10 30.24 -44.77
CA SER A 444 31.52 31.53 -45.32
C SER A 444 31.09 31.71 -46.77
N LYS A 445 31.24 30.68 -47.62
CA LYS A 445 30.76 30.68 -49.01
C LYS A 445 29.23 30.74 -49.12
N ALA A 446 28.52 29.98 -48.28
CA ALA A 446 27.05 29.97 -48.25
C ALA A 446 26.49 31.33 -47.83
N THR A 447 27.02 31.92 -46.76
CA THR A 447 26.67 33.25 -46.28
C THR A 447 27.00 34.31 -47.33
N ALA A 448 28.17 34.21 -47.98
CA ALA A 448 28.56 35.14 -49.04
C ALA A 448 27.63 35.08 -50.26
N LEU A 449 27.13 33.91 -50.64
CA LEU A 449 26.13 33.75 -51.71
C LEU A 449 24.78 34.36 -51.30
N MET A 450 24.30 34.06 -50.09
CA MET A 450 23.04 34.59 -49.58
C MET A 450 23.08 36.12 -49.48
N GLN A 451 24.15 36.68 -48.91
CA GLN A 451 24.35 38.13 -48.80
C GLN A 451 24.45 38.80 -50.16
N THR A 452 25.16 38.21 -51.14
CA THR A 452 25.20 38.75 -52.50
C THR A 452 23.80 38.82 -53.11
N VAL A 453 23.00 37.75 -53.00
CA VAL A 453 21.64 37.70 -53.57
C VAL A 453 20.73 38.68 -52.86
N GLN A 454 20.76 38.72 -51.52
CA GLN A 454 19.95 39.65 -50.73
C GLN A 454 20.30 41.10 -51.03
N ARG A 455 21.58 41.45 -51.11
CA ARG A 455 22.05 42.81 -51.46
C ARG A 455 21.60 43.23 -52.86
N GLN A 456 21.66 42.35 -53.85
CA GLN A 456 21.24 42.69 -55.22
C GLN A 456 19.71 42.78 -55.37
N LEU A 457 18.95 41.97 -54.62
CA LEU A 457 17.48 42.01 -54.67
C LEU A 457 16.91 43.16 -53.82
N HIS A 458 17.55 43.50 -52.71
CA HIS A 458 17.16 44.52 -51.74
C HIS A 458 18.32 45.49 -51.46
N PRO A 459 18.74 46.32 -52.44
CA PRO A 459 19.86 47.23 -52.28
C PRO A 459 19.55 48.35 -51.29
N GLU A 460 20.50 48.69 -50.43
CA GLU A 460 20.40 49.85 -49.55
C GLU A 460 20.77 51.14 -50.32
N SER A 461 20.44 52.32 -49.78
CA SER A 461 20.60 53.60 -50.49
C SER A 461 22.06 53.99 -50.78
N ASP A 462 23.02 53.36 -50.10
CA ASP A 462 24.46 53.68 -50.14
C ASP A 462 25.31 52.59 -50.82
N ASP A 463 24.67 51.59 -51.45
CA ASP A 463 25.39 50.52 -52.15
C ASP A 463 26.03 51.03 -53.46
N ASP A 464 27.34 50.79 -53.61
CA ASP A 464 28.17 51.04 -54.80
C ASP A 464 27.72 50.17 -55.98
N SER A 465 26.60 50.54 -56.55
CA SER A 465 25.99 49.80 -57.62
C SER A 465 26.55 50.24 -58.98
N ARG A 466 26.71 49.30 -59.91
CA ARG A 466 27.23 49.59 -61.26
C ARG A 466 26.26 50.36 -62.17
N VAL A 467 25.11 50.80 -61.64
CA VAL A 467 23.99 51.38 -62.41
C VAL A 467 23.57 52.71 -61.80
N SER A 468 23.26 53.70 -62.64
CA SER A 468 22.92 55.05 -62.20
C SER A 468 21.65 55.05 -61.30
N PRO A 469 21.63 55.87 -60.22
CA PRO A 469 20.49 55.93 -59.29
C PRO A 469 19.15 56.25 -59.97
N ALA A 470 19.18 57.06 -61.03
CA ALA A 470 17.98 57.43 -61.79
C ALA A 470 17.37 56.25 -62.55
N LEU A 471 18.20 55.38 -63.15
CA LEU A 471 17.74 54.18 -63.86
C LEU A 471 17.18 53.14 -62.88
N ARG A 472 17.83 52.97 -61.72
CA ARG A 472 17.34 52.09 -60.66
C ARG A 472 15.98 52.54 -60.12
N SER A 473 15.81 53.83 -59.84
CA SER A 473 14.53 54.38 -59.39
C SER A 473 13.41 54.19 -60.44
N ALA A 474 13.73 54.33 -61.73
CA ALA A 474 12.77 54.09 -62.81
C ALA A 474 12.34 52.62 -62.88
N ILE A 475 13.28 51.68 -62.73
CA ILE A 475 13.01 50.24 -62.74
C ILE A 475 12.18 49.83 -61.51
N GLN A 476 12.51 50.34 -60.32
CA GLN A 476 11.72 50.08 -59.12
C GLN A 476 10.28 50.63 -59.23
N LYS A 477 10.11 51.83 -59.80
CA LYS A 477 8.78 52.40 -60.09
C LYS A 477 7.97 51.55 -61.08
N SER A 478 8.63 50.80 -61.96
CA SER A 478 7.98 49.86 -62.88
C SER A 478 7.59 48.52 -62.24
N GLY A 479 7.92 48.32 -60.96
CA GLY A 479 7.63 47.09 -60.22
C GLY A 479 8.55 45.92 -60.59
N MET A 480 9.70 46.17 -61.20
CA MET A 480 10.71 45.17 -61.55
C MET A 480 11.92 45.28 -60.61
N VAL A 481 12.57 44.15 -60.32
CA VAL A 481 13.80 44.07 -59.53
C VAL A 481 14.98 43.84 -60.47
N LEU A 482 16.07 44.59 -60.26
CA LEU A 482 17.26 44.53 -61.09
C LEU A 482 18.38 43.79 -60.36
N LEU A 483 18.90 42.73 -60.97
CA LEU A 483 20.19 42.15 -60.60
C LEU A 483 21.28 42.82 -61.42
N ASP A 484 22.17 43.56 -60.77
CA ASP A 484 23.24 44.35 -61.38
C ASP A 484 24.57 43.62 -61.51
N ASP A 485 24.74 42.48 -60.83
CA ASP A 485 25.88 41.58 -61.00
C ASP A 485 25.46 40.10 -60.95
N PHE A 486 24.82 39.67 -62.04
CA PHE A 486 24.42 38.26 -62.21
C PHE A 486 25.62 37.30 -62.27
N GLY A 487 26.78 37.77 -62.74
CA GLY A 487 28.02 37.00 -62.79
C GLY A 487 28.48 36.56 -61.39
N ASP A 488 28.45 37.47 -60.42
CA ASP A 488 28.84 37.20 -59.03
C ASP A 488 27.96 36.13 -58.35
N ILE A 489 26.66 36.10 -58.65
CA ILE A 489 25.74 35.05 -58.14
C ILE A 489 26.13 33.69 -58.72
N VAL A 490 26.47 33.63 -60.01
CA VAL A 490 26.86 32.38 -60.69
C VAL A 490 28.19 31.85 -60.15
N THR A 491 29.19 32.70 -59.96
CA THR A 491 30.50 32.30 -59.43
C THR A 491 30.38 31.81 -57.99
N LYS A 492 29.71 32.55 -57.10
CA LYS A 492 29.50 32.13 -55.71
C LYS A 492 28.65 30.87 -55.58
N THR A 493 27.68 30.67 -56.48
CA THR A 493 26.92 29.41 -56.55
C THR A 493 27.81 28.25 -56.97
N ASN A 494 28.75 28.46 -57.89
CA ASN A 494 29.70 27.43 -58.30
C ASN A 494 30.71 27.08 -57.18
N ASP A 495 31.13 28.08 -56.41
CA ASP A 495 32.08 27.91 -55.31
C ASP A 495 31.52 27.10 -54.13
N LEU A 496 30.22 27.23 -53.87
CA LEU A 496 29.50 26.43 -52.87
C LEU A 496 29.04 25.07 -53.43
N CYS A 497 28.42 25.07 -54.61
CA CYS A 497 27.77 23.90 -55.21
C CYS A 497 28.64 23.27 -56.30
N SER A 498 29.88 22.92 -55.97
CA SER A 498 30.87 22.45 -56.96
C SER A 498 30.59 21.04 -57.49
N ALA A 499 29.96 20.17 -56.69
CA ALA A 499 29.60 18.82 -57.13
C ALA A 499 28.44 18.85 -58.14
N LYS A 500 28.39 17.86 -59.03
CA LYS A 500 27.39 17.78 -60.10
C LYS A 500 25.96 17.74 -59.56
N ASP A 501 25.76 17.04 -58.45
CA ASP A 501 24.44 16.79 -57.84
C ASP A 501 24.04 17.85 -56.80
N ASP A 502 24.91 18.80 -56.49
CA ASP A 502 24.62 19.89 -55.55
C ASP A 502 23.79 21.00 -56.21
N CYS A 503 22.80 21.51 -55.48
CA CYS A 503 22.02 22.70 -55.85
C CYS A 503 21.36 22.64 -57.24
N VAL A 504 20.96 21.45 -57.71
CA VAL A 504 20.42 21.23 -59.08
C VAL A 504 19.30 22.22 -59.43
N ARG A 505 18.38 22.48 -58.50
CA ARG A 505 17.26 23.41 -58.71
C ARG A 505 17.74 24.85 -58.92
N LEU A 506 18.68 25.32 -58.08
CA LEU A 506 19.28 26.64 -58.19
C LEU A 506 20.09 26.77 -59.49
N LYS A 507 20.93 25.78 -59.82
CA LYS A 507 21.70 25.75 -61.06
C LYS A 507 20.80 25.84 -62.30
N ASN A 508 19.71 25.08 -62.33
CA ASN A 508 18.76 25.13 -63.45
C ASN A 508 18.05 26.48 -63.53
N ALA A 509 17.65 27.07 -62.40
CA ALA A 509 17.06 28.40 -62.38
C ALA A 509 18.03 29.47 -62.94
N LEU A 510 19.30 29.44 -62.51
CA LEU A 510 20.33 30.35 -63.00
C LEU A 510 20.66 30.12 -64.49
N VAL A 511 20.68 28.87 -64.97
CA VAL A 511 20.87 28.57 -66.41
C VAL A 511 19.76 29.17 -67.26
N ASN A 512 18.51 29.07 -66.78
CA ASN A 512 17.34 29.66 -67.44
C ASN A 512 17.38 31.19 -67.42
N LEU A 513 17.75 31.80 -66.28
CA LEU A 513 17.90 33.26 -66.17
C LEU A 513 19.05 33.81 -67.03
N GLY A 514 20.15 33.07 -67.12
CA GLY A 514 21.31 33.42 -67.94
C GLY A 514 21.15 33.09 -69.43
N ASN A 515 20.03 32.52 -69.85
CA ASN A 515 19.74 32.09 -71.24
C ASN A 515 20.90 31.26 -71.84
N THR A 516 21.32 30.20 -71.14
CA THR A 516 22.41 29.30 -71.55
C THR A 516 21.94 27.85 -71.64
N ARG A 517 22.72 26.98 -72.31
CA ARG A 517 22.34 25.57 -72.52
C ARG A 517 22.61 24.67 -71.31
N ASN A 518 23.67 24.94 -70.55
CA ASN A 518 24.08 24.14 -69.40
C ASN A 518 24.89 24.96 -68.39
N TRP A 519 25.02 24.44 -67.17
CA TRP A 519 25.74 25.08 -66.06
C TRP A 519 27.20 25.40 -66.40
N GLU A 520 27.92 24.46 -67.02
CA GLU A 520 29.33 24.67 -67.42
C GLU A 520 29.54 25.85 -68.38
N THR A 521 28.63 26.06 -69.33
CA THR A 521 28.73 27.21 -70.24
C THR A 521 28.48 28.51 -69.49
N LEU A 522 27.54 28.51 -68.53
CA LEU A 522 27.22 29.67 -67.73
C LEU A 522 28.38 30.07 -66.81
N THR A 523 28.95 29.11 -66.08
CA THR A 523 30.09 29.35 -65.18
C THR A 523 31.32 29.80 -65.95
N LYS A 524 31.59 29.23 -67.13
CA LYS A 524 32.68 29.70 -68.01
C LYS A 524 32.47 31.13 -68.51
N ARG A 525 31.23 31.56 -68.76
CA ARG A 525 30.93 32.96 -69.11
C ARG A 525 31.12 33.90 -67.92
N ALA A 526 30.71 33.46 -66.73
CA ALA A 526 30.90 34.22 -65.49
C ALA A 526 32.40 34.40 -65.18
N SER A 527 33.19 33.32 -65.21
CA SER A 527 34.62 33.37 -64.88
C SER A 527 35.49 34.11 -65.90
N THR A 528 35.00 34.30 -67.12
CA THR A 528 35.69 35.07 -68.17
C THR A 528 35.23 36.53 -68.25
N GLY A 529 34.44 37.00 -67.29
CA GLY A 529 33.90 38.38 -67.25
C GLY A 529 32.89 38.70 -68.36
N LYS A 530 32.41 37.69 -69.10
CA LYS A 530 31.43 37.89 -70.18
C LYS A 530 30.02 38.20 -69.68
N LEU A 531 29.78 38.03 -68.37
CA LEU A 531 28.53 38.40 -67.71
C LEU A 531 28.64 39.76 -67.00
N ASP A 532 29.80 40.41 -67.05
CA ASP A 532 30.00 41.72 -66.43
C ASP A 532 29.19 42.77 -67.20
N GLY A 533 28.25 43.43 -66.52
CA GLY A 533 27.31 44.39 -67.13
C GLY A 533 26.02 43.77 -67.70
N VAL A 534 25.79 42.47 -67.53
CA VAL A 534 24.52 41.82 -67.85
C VAL A 534 23.54 42.05 -66.70
N ASN A 535 22.61 42.97 -66.95
CA ASN A 535 21.52 43.31 -66.04
C ASN A 535 20.34 42.37 -66.24
N VAL A 536 19.96 41.61 -65.21
CA VAL A 536 18.79 40.72 -65.26
C VAL A 536 17.61 41.39 -64.57
N LEU A 537 16.51 41.56 -65.30
CA LEU A 537 15.26 42.12 -64.77
C LEU A 537 14.33 41.00 -64.35
N LEU A 538 13.98 40.96 -63.08
CA LEU A 538 13.09 39.98 -62.48
C LEU A 538 11.77 40.64 -62.07
N ARG A 539 10.67 39.89 -62.22
CA ARG A 539 9.41 40.24 -61.55
C ARG A 539 9.57 39.99 -60.05
N PRO A 540 8.85 40.70 -59.17
CA PRO A 540 8.97 40.54 -57.72
C PRO A 540 8.81 39.09 -57.25
N VAL A 541 7.85 38.36 -57.81
CA VAL A 541 7.63 36.93 -57.51
C VAL A 541 8.82 36.06 -57.91
N SER A 542 9.48 36.38 -59.03
CA SER A 542 10.67 35.65 -59.49
C SER A 542 11.91 35.99 -58.66
N ALA A 543 12.03 37.22 -58.18
CA ALA A 543 13.06 37.65 -57.24
C ALA A 543 12.92 36.92 -55.89
N GLU A 544 11.71 36.91 -55.31
CA GLU A 544 11.40 36.17 -54.09
C GLU A 544 11.61 34.66 -54.26
N SER A 545 11.22 34.10 -55.42
CA SER A 545 11.48 32.69 -55.73
C SER A 545 12.98 32.39 -55.83
N LEU A 546 13.80 33.30 -56.35
CA LEU A 546 15.25 33.14 -56.41
C LEU A 546 15.86 33.18 -55.02
N GLU A 547 15.46 34.13 -54.17
CA GLU A 547 15.88 34.23 -52.77
C GLU A 547 15.54 32.97 -51.97
N ASN A 548 14.31 32.47 -52.11
CA ASN A 548 13.87 31.23 -51.46
C ASN A 548 14.64 30.00 -51.98
N LEU A 549 14.93 29.93 -53.28
CA LEU A 549 15.73 28.85 -53.86
C LEU A 549 17.17 28.88 -53.34
N VAL A 550 17.78 30.05 -53.21
CA VAL A 550 19.12 30.22 -52.64
C VAL A 550 19.10 29.78 -51.18
N THR A 551 18.20 30.33 -50.36
CA THR A 551 18.06 29.98 -48.94
C THR A 551 17.85 28.48 -48.72
N THR A 552 16.98 27.85 -49.52
CA THR A 552 16.71 26.41 -49.43
C THR A 552 17.91 25.57 -49.89
N SER A 553 18.66 26.05 -50.88
CA SER A 553 19.83 25.32 -51.43
C SER A 553 21.06 25.44 -50.52
N THR A 554 21.23 26.55 -49.80
CA THR A 554 22.34 26.76 -48.87
C THR A 554 22.09 26.13 -47.50
N ALA A 555 20.83 26.05 -47.05
CA ALA A 555 20.44 25.50 -45.75
C ALA A 555 21.11 24.17 -45.36
N PRO A 556 21.12 23.11 -46.19
CA PRO A 556 21.72 21.82 -45.80
C PRO A 556 23.24 21.90 -45.59
N PHE A 557 23.94 22.81 -46.30
CA PHE A 557 25.38 23.01 -46.09
C PHE A 557 25.63 23.61 -44.71
N VAL A 558 24.89 24.66 -44.35
CA VAL A 558 25.06 25.33 -43.06
C VAL A 558 24.66 24.42 -41.91
N SER A 559 23.48 23.78 -41.96
CA SER A 559 23.04 22.91 -40.87
C SER A 559 23.96 21.70 -40.65
N ARG A 560 24.51 21.09 -41.72
CA ARG A 560 25.46 19.98 -41.61
C ARG A 560 26.77 20.43 -40.98
N GLU A 561 27.31 21.57 -41.41
CA GLU A 561 28.54 22.12 -40.82
C GLU A 561 28.34 22.55 -39.36
N THR A 562 27.20 23.17 -39.02
CA THR A 562 26.83 23.51 -37.64
C THR A 562 26.80 22.28 -36.74
N SER A 563 26.14 21.19 -37.19
CA SER A 563 26.09 19.94 -36.41
C SER A 563 27.48 19.30 -36.26
N ARG A 564 28.29 19.30 -37.32
CA ARG A 564 29.66 18.79 -37.29
C ARG A 564 30.55 19.60 -36.34
N ALA A 565 30.46 20.92 -36.37
CA ALA A 565 31.19 21.82 -35.49
C ALA A 565 30.77 21.64 -34.02
N ALA A 566 29.46 21.52 -33.76
CA ALA A 566 28.94 21.20 -32.44
C ALA A 566 29.51 19.89 -31.87
N GLN A 567 29.61 18.84 -32.69
CA GLN A 567 30.22 17.58 -32.29
C GLN A 567 31.73 17.68 -32.07
N ALA A 568 32.43 18.48 -32.88
CA ALA A 568 33.88 18.67 -32.74
C ALA A 568 34.26 19.35 -31.41
N LEU A 569 33.38 20.19 -30.87
CA LEU A 569 33.58 20.84 -29.57
C LEU A 569 33.52 19.83 -28.39
N ASN A 570 33.03 18.60 -28.58
CA ASN A 570 32.93 17.55 -27.57
C ASN A 570 34.28 16.84 -27.26
N SER A 571 35.40 17.53 -27.43
CA SER A 571 36.74 17.00 -27.12
C SER A 571 37.38 17.85 -26.02
N PRO A 572 36.98 17.67 -24.74
CA PRO A 572 37.58 18.42 -23.65
C PRO A 572 39.08 18.10 -23.54
N ALA A 573 39.88 19.09 -23.18
CA ALA A 573 41.31 18.88 -22.94
C ALA A 573 41.53 17.89 -21.78
N PRO A 574 42.55 17.02 -21.84
CA PRO A 574 42.80 16.02 -20.81
C PRO A 574 43.16 16.66 -19.46
N GLY A 575 42.77 16.01 -18.37
CA GLY A 575 42.99 16.46 -17.00
C GLY A 575 41.99 17.50 -16.48
N GLY A 576 42.10 17.83 -15.18
CA GLY A 576 41.16 18.69 -14.48
C GLY A 576 39.96 17.94 -13.92
N PHE A 577 38.84 18.63 -13.77
CA PHE A 577 37.64 18.11 -13.10
C PHE A 577 36.41 18.24 -14.00
N LEU A 578 35.58 17.19 -14.06
CA LEU A 578 34.22 17.29 -14.58
C LEU A 578 33.26 17.34 -13.39
N ILE A 579 32.60 18.47 -13.20
CA ILE A 579 31.64 18.69 -12.11
C ILE A 579 30.24 18.52 -12.68
N ALA A 580 29.50 17.52 -12.20
CA ALA A 580 28.15 17.22 -12.66
C ALA A 580 27.13 17.38 -11.52
N SER A 581 25.94 17.92 -11.83
CA SER A 581 24.80 17.92 -10.92
C SER A 581 23.97 16.64 -11.09
N ASP A 582 23.85 15.84 -10.03
CA ASP A 582 22.99 14.63 -10.02
C ASP A 582 21.51 14.96 -10.26
N GLU A 583 21.10 16.21 -9.99
CA GLU A 583 19.72 16.68 -10.16
C GLU A 583 19.46 17.27 -11.57
N GLY A 584 20.50 17.38 -12.42
CA GLY A 584 20.38 18.04 -13.73
C GLY A 584 20.14 19.56 -13.64
N SER A 585 20.50 20.17 -12.51
CA SER A 585 20.43 21.63 -12.33
C SER A 585 21.59 22.31 -13.04
N ASP A 586 21.32 23.40 -13.76
CA ASP A 586 22.36 24.19 -14.42
C ASP A 586 23.28 24.83 -13.36
N LEU A 587 24.60 24.72 -13.54
CA LEU A 587 25.62 25.23 -12.61
C LEU A 587 26.07 26.67 -12.94
N VAL A 588 25.43 27.28 -13.94
CA VAL A 588 25.80 28.56 -14.53
C VAL A 588 24.64 29.54 -14.45
N ASN A 589 24.94 30.81 -14.20
CA ASN A 589 23.97 31.91 -14.15
C ASN A 589 23.90 32.68 -15.49
N GLN A 590 23.73 31.97 -16.62
CA GLN A 590 23.51 32.61 -17.93
C GLN A 590 22.01 32.63 -18.28
N PRO A 591 21.52 33.68 -18.95
CA PRO A 591 20.14 33.71 -19.43
C PRO A 591 19.92 32.62 -20.48
N TRP A 592 18.79 31.91 -20.38
CA TRP A 592 18.42 30.89 -21.35
C TRP A 592 18.15 31.52 -22.72
N PRO A 593 18.56 30.89 -23.83
CA PRO A 593 18.19 31.34 -25.15
C PRO A 593 16.67 31.17 -25.33
N SER A 594 16.05 32.11 -26.05
CA SER A 594 14.61 32.08 -26.32
C SER A 594 14.21 31.01 -27.34
N THR A 595 15.16 30.52 -28.12
CA THR A 595 14.97 29.54 -29.20
C THR A 595 16.16 28.57 -29.21
N GLY A 596 15.91 27.28 -29.42
CA GLY A 596 16.98 26.28 -29.49
C GLY A 596 17.84 26.45 -30.74
N LEU A 597 19.11 26.05 -30.69
CA LEU A 597 20.05 26.23 -31.82
C LEU A 597 19.50 25.68 -33.15
N TYR A 598 18.89 24.50 -33.11
CA TYR A 598 18.39 23.82 -34.30
C TYR A 598 17.02 24.35 -34.79
N ASP A 599 16.35 25.18 -33.99
CA ASP A 599 15.08 25.82 -34.36
C ASP A 599 15.31 27.15 -35.11
N TYR A 600 16.51 27.71 -35.07
CA TYR A 600 16.88 28.87 -35.87
C TYR A 600 16.90 28.53 -37.38
N PRO A 601 16.59 29.49 -38.26
CA PRO A 601 16.78 29.30 -39.69
C PRO A 601 18.27 29.09 -40.01
N ALA A 602 18.57 28.22 -40.98
CA ALA A 602 19.93 27.73 -41.23
C ALA A 602 21.00 28.84 -41.35
N HIS A 603 20.67 29.99 -41.94
CA HIS A 603 21.60 31.12 -42.08
C HIS A 603 22.00 31.79 -40.76
N GLN A 604 21.18 31.69 -39.71
CA GLN A 604 21.48 32.18 -38.35
C GLN A 604 22.05 31.09 -37.44
N GLN A 605 21.81 29.81 -37.75
CA GLN A 605 22.28 28.69 -36.91
C GLN A 605 23.78 28.75 -36.63
N TRP A 606 24.60 29.10 -37.63
CA TRP A 606 26.06 29.17 -37.43
C TRP A 606 26.49 30.31 -36.51
N SER A 607 25.94 31.51 -36.70
CA SER A 607 26.25 32.66 -35.83
C SER A 607 25.79 32.42 -34.40
N GLU A 608 24.64 31.77 -34.22
CA GLU A 608 24.15 31.39 -32.90
C GLU A 608 25.03 30.32 -32.25
N LEU A 609 25.53 29.34 -33.00
CA LEU A 609 26.52 28.38 -32.49
C LEU A 609 27.79 29.10 -32.03
N GLN A 610 28.33 30.03 -32.82
CA GLN A 610 29.51 30.81 -32.44
C GLN A 610 29.25 31.67 -31.19
N ARG A 611 28.07 32.29 -31.09
CA ARG A 611 27.66 33.08 -29.92
C ARG A 611 27.55 32.20 -28.67
N LEU A 612 26.90 31.04 -28.78
CA LEU A 612 26.78 30.07 -27.67
C LEU A 612 28.14 29.50 -27.27
N ALA A 613 28.99 29.14 -28.23
CA ALA A 613 30.34 28.68 -27.95
C ALA A 613 31.16 29.76 -27.25
N GLY A 614 31.15 31.01 -27.76
CA GLY A 614 31.85 32.13 -27.12
C GLY A 614 31.37 32.42 -25.70
N MET A 615 30.07 32.22 -25.45
CA MET A 615 29.50 32.37 -24.11
C MET A 615 29.86 31.21 -23.19
N LEU A 616 29.62 29.96 -23.61
CA LEU A 616 29.58 28.74 -22.78
C LEU A 616 30.93 28.02 -22.63
N MET A 617 31.93 28.38 -23.43
CA MET A 617 33.27 27.78 -23.35
C MET A 617 34.12 28.35 -22.21
N HIS A 618 33.78 29.54 -21.70
CA HIS A 618 34.47 30.20 -20.60
C HIS A 618 33.46 30.93 -19.70
N THR A 619 32.54 30.17 -19.10
CA THR A 619 31.52 30.73 -18.22
C THR A 619 31.94 30.71 -16.76
N PRO A 620 31.67 31.80 -16.02
CA PRO A 620 31.72 31.75 -14.57
C PRO A 620 30.64 30.81 -14.07
N PHE A 621 31.03 29.87 -13.21
CA PHE A 621 30.13 28.90 -12.61
C PHE A 621 30.21 28.93 -11.09
N GLN A 622 29.14 28.50 -10.45
CA GLN A 622 29.08 28.27 -9.02
C GLN A 622 28.44 26.92 -8.78
N ALA A 623 29.22 25.99 -8.24
CA ALA A 623 28.74 24.66 -7.88
C ALA A 623 28.82 24.49 -6.37
N GLU A 624 27.68 24.25 -5.73
CA GLU A 624 27.58 23.97 -4.31
C GLU A 624 26.80 22.66 -4.10
N GLY A 625 27.41 21.72 -3.40
CA GLY A 625 26.81 20.41 -3.21
C GLY A 625 27.68 19.47 -2.40
N ILE A 626 27.10 18.30 -2.11
CA ILE A 626 27.78 17.18 -1.45
C ILE A 626 28.24 16.22 -2.53
N VAL A 627 29.48 15.72 -2.40
CA VAL A 627 30.06 14.76 -3.34
C VAL A 627 29.39 13.38 -3.17
N THR A 628 28.72 12.89 -4.20
CA THR A 628 27.99 11.61 -4.17
C THR A 628 28.77 10.46 -4.82
N SER A 629 29.56 10.79 -5.84
CA SER A 629 30.49 9.90 -6.53
C SER A 629 31.73 10.63 -6.99
N LEU A 630 32.84 9.89 -6.98
CA LEU A 630 34.16 10.35 -7.41
C LEU A 630 34.81 9.22 -8.21
N TYR A 631 35.15 9.47 -9.47
CA TYR A 631 35.92 8.53 -10.30
C TYR A 631 36.80 9.28 -11.30
N THR A 632 37.86 8.65 -11.78
CA THR A 632 38.77 9.24 -12.77
C THR A 632 38.63 8.50 -14.08
N ASP A 633 38.41 9.23 -15.17
CA ASP A 633 38.31 8.65 -16.52
C ASP A 633 39.71 8.39 -17.12
N ALA A 634 39.75 7.65 -18.23
CA ALA A 634 40.98 7.31 -18.97
C ALA A 634 41.78 8.54 -19.41
N ASN A 635 41.12 9.69 -19.60
CA ASN A 635 41.74 10.97 -19.95
C ASN A 635 42.37 11.70 -18.75
N GLY A 636 42.34 11.10 -17.55
CA GLY A 636 42.86 11.70 -16.32
C GLY A 636 41.96 12.79 -15.73
N THR A 637 40.75 12.98 -16.27
CA THR A 637 39.73 13.89 -15.73
C THR A 637 39.06 13.26 -14.52
N GLN A 638 38.97 14.00 -13.41
CA GLN A 638 38.28 13.54 -12.21
C GLN A 638 36.81 13.98 -12.24
N HIS A 639 35.90 13.01 -12.31
CA HIS A 639 34.46 13.21 -12.32
C HIS A 639 33.97 13.34 -10.88
N ILE A 640 33.32 14.47 -10.59
CA ILE A 640 32.73 14.81 -9.31
C ILE A 640 31.24 15.01 -9.53
N ASN A 641 30.43 14.13 -8.95
CA ASN A 641 29.00 14.36 -8.92
C ASN A 641 28.61 15.05 -7.63
N LEU A 642 27.84 16.13 -7.78
CA LEU A 642 27.33 16.94 -6.71
C LEU A 642 25.82 16.76 -6.60
N HIS A 643 25.36 16.52 -5.39
CA HIS A 643 23.96 16.63 -5.03
C HIS A 643 23.76 17.89 -4.20
N ARG A 644 22.65 18.60 -4.41
CA ARG A 644 22.41 19.87 -3.74
C ARG A 644 22.40 19.67 -2.22
N ILE A 645 22.97 20.63 -1.48
CA ILE A 645 22.93 20.59 -0.02
C ILE A 645 21.45 20.64 0.40
N PRO A 646 20.94 19.62 1.10
CA PRO A 646 19.57 19.64 1.58
C PRO A 646 19.40 20.75 2.61
N ASP A 647 18.29 21.47 2.53
CA ASP A 647 17.90 22.45 3.54
C ASP A 647 17.85 21.81 4.94
N ARG A 648 17.90 22.62 6.00
CA ARG A 648 17.87 22.15 7.39
C ARG A 648 16.75 21.14 7.66
N THR A 649 15.59 21.30 7.02
CA THR A 649 14.45 20.37 7.08
C THR A 649 14.72 19.05 6.35
N GLY A 650 15.36 19.09 5.19
CA GLY A 650 15.79 17.91 4.43
C GLY A 650 16.80 17.06 5.19
N LEU A 651 17.74 17.69 5.91
CA LEU A 651 18.67 16.99 6.81
C LEU A 651 17.96 16.20 7.91
N TRP A 652 16.97 16.80 8.58
CA TRP A 652 16.16 16.12 9.59
C TRP A 652 15.37 14.96 9.01
N ARG A 653 14.85 15.10 7.78
CA ARG A 653 14.16 14.01 7.10
C ARG A 653 15.10 12.86 6.76
N TYR A 654 16.31 13.12 6.27
CA TYR A 654 17.29 12.06 6.00
C TYR A 654 17.71 11.34 7.29
N LEU A 655 18.01 12.09 8.35
CA LEU A 655 18.32 11.49 9.65
C LEU A 655 17.15 10.66 10.18
N GLY A 656 15.93 11.21 10.16
CA GLY A 656 14.71 10.51 10.58
C GLY A 656 14.43 9.26 9.77
N THR A 657 14.67 9.29 8.45
CA THR A 657 14.52 8.14 7.56
C THR A 657 15.49 7.02 7.94
N THR A 658 16.76 7.36 8.18
CA THR A 658 17.76 6.35 8.60
C THR A 658 17.47 5.76 9.97
N LEU A 659 17.05 6.59 10.93
CA LEU A 659 16.67 6.14 12.27
C LEU A 659 15.43 5.23 12.22
N LEU A 660 14.41 5.62 11.45
CA LEU A 660 13.20 4.81 11.27
C LEU A 660 13.54 3.48 10.59
N LEU A 661 14.39 3.48 9.57
CA LEU A 661 14.81 2.26 8.89
C LEU A 661 15.51 1.28 9.84
N LEU A 662 16.50 1.76 10.61
CA LEU A 662 17.25 0.93 11.56
C LEU A 662 16.34 0.38 12.67
N THR A 663 15.46 1.22 13.21
CA THR A 663 14.51 0.80 14.25
C THR A 663 13.50 -0.22 13.72
N MET A 664 12.98 -0.05 12.50
CA MET A 664 12.05 -1.02 11.88
C MET A 664 12.73 -2.35 11.55
N LEU A 665 13.98 -2.33 11.06
CA LEU A 665 14.76 -3.56 10.84
C LEU A 665 15.00 -4.31 12.15
N GLY A 666 15.39 -3.61 13.21
CA GLY A 666 15.55 -4.20 14.54
C GLY A 666 14.23 -4.76 15.11
N CYS A 667 13.14 -4.01 14.96
CA CYS A 667 11.80 -4.41 15.38
C CYS A 667 11.33 -5.67 14.64
N MET A 668 11.48 -5.70 13.31
CA MET A 668 11.16 -6.85 12.46
C MET A 668 11.93 -8.10 12.88
N ALA A 669 13.24 -7.99 13.08
CA ALA A 669 14.08 -9.11 13.48
C ALA A 669 13.69 -9.64 14.87
N TYR A 670 13.56 -8.75 15.86
CA TYR A 670 13.22 -9.12 17.23
C TYR A 670 11.83 -9.77 17.33
N HIS A 671 10.81 -9.12 16.78
CA HIS A 671 9.44 -9.64 16.84
C HIS A 671 9.24 -10.85 15.93
N GLY A 672 9.97 -10.97 14.82
CA GLY A 672 9.99 -12.16 13.99
C GLY A 672 10.53 -13.38 14.73
N ILE A 673 11.68 -13.25 15.39
CA ILE A 673 12.26 -14.32 16.22
C ILE A 673 11.32 -14.69 17.37
N GLN A 674 10.73 -13.69 18.05
CA GLN A 674 9.77 -13.95 19.11
C GLN A 674 8.51 -14.65 18.60
N ALA A 675 7.98 -14.26 17.44
CA ALA A 675 6.80 -14.91 16.86
C ALA A 675 7.06 -16.39 16.61
N ILE A 676 8.23 -16.75 16.05
CA ILE A 676 8.61 -18.14 15.80
C ILE A 676 8.76 -18.92 17.13
N ARG A 677 9.50 -18.37 18.10
CA ARG A 677 9.68 -19.01 19.42
C ARG A 677 8.35 -19.23 20.14
N ARG A 678 7.45 -18.23 20.10
CA ARG A 678 6.13 -18.29 20.71
C ARG A 678 5.21 -19.28 19.99
N TYR A 679 5.29 -19.35 18.67
CA TYR A 679 4.54 -20.31 17.86
C TYR A 679 4.93 -21.76 18.18
N GLN A 680 6.23 -22.04 18.30
CA GLN A 680 6.74 -23.36 18.71
C GLN A 680 6.22 -23.76 20.09
N ARG A 681 6.35 -22.87 21.09
CA ARG A 681 5.85 -23.10 22.45
C ARG A 681 4.32 -23.26 22.49
N HIS A 682 3.58 -22.48 21.70
CA HIS A 682 2.13 -22.60 21.61
C HIS A 682 1.72 -23.98 21.09
N ARG A 683 2.44 -24.51 20.10
CA ARG A 683 2.19 -25.84 19.55
C ARG A 683 2.51 -26.96 20.55
N GLN A 684 3.59 -26.82 21.31
CA GLN A 684 4.02 -27.80 22.31
C GLN A 684 3.22 -27.74 23.62
N ARG A 685 2.55 -26.61 23.91
CA ARG A 685 1.84 -26.37 25.18
C ARG A 685 0.88 -27.50 25.57
N GLN A 686 0.06 -27.98 24.64
CA GLN A 686 -0.94 -29.01 24.97
C GLN A 686 -0.27 -30.35 25.34
N GLU A 687 0.76 -30.75 24.61
CA GLU A 687 1.53 -31.96 24.92
C GLU A 687 2.25 -31.85 26.27
N GLU A 688 2.77 -30.68 26.61
CA GLU A 688 3.42 -30.42 27.90
C GLU A 688 2.42 -30.44 29.07
N ILE A 689 1.21 -29.89 28.89
CA ILE A 689 0.13 -29.96 29.88
C ILE A 689 -0.30 -31.42 30.12
N GLN A 690 -0.46 -32.21 29.05
CA GLN A 690 -0.80 -33.62 29.17
C GLN A 690 0.28 -34.39 29.95
N LYS A 691 1.56 -34.20 29.61
CA LYS A 691 2.69 -34.79 30.35
C LYS A 691 2.73 -34.36 31.81
N TYR A 692 2.40 -33.10 32.11
CA TYR A 692 2.31 -32.60 33.47
C TYR A 692 1.26 -33.37 34.28
N TYR A 693 0.04 -33.51 33.75
CA TYR A 693 -1.01 -34.25 34.45
C TYR A 693 -0.73 -35.75 34.55
N GLU A 694 -0.17 -36.37 33.51
CA GLU A 694 0.32 -37.76 33.58
C GLU A 694 1.34 -37.96 34.71
N SER A 695 2.24 -36.99 34.91
CA SER A 695 3.22 -37.05 35.99
C SER A 695 2.62 -36.87 37.37
N CYS A 696 1.63 -35.97 37.52
CA CYS A 696 0.94 -35.73 38.79
C CYS A 696 0.03 -36.89 39.20
N MET A 697 -0.61 -37.54 38.23
CA MET A 697 -1.56 -38.64 38.45
C MET A 697 -0.91 -40.03 38.31
N ASN A 698 0.44 -40.11 38.27
CA ASN A 698 1.13 -41.39 38.16
C ASN A 698 0.90 -42.24 39.42
N PRO A 699 0.30 -43.45 39.31
CA PRO A 699 -0.04 -44.29 40.45
C PRO A 699 1.17 -44.74 41.28
N VAL A 700 2.39 -44.66 40.75
CA VAL A 700 3.62 -44.98 41.50
C VAL A 700 3.98 -43.91 42.54
N LEU A 701 3.52 -42.66 42.35
CA LEU A 701 3.76 -41.54 43.27
C LEU A 701 2.62 -41.31 44.27
N LEU A 702 1.43 -41.89 44.02
CA LEU A 702 0.29 -41.85 44.91
C LEU A 702 0.37 -43.04 45.89
N SER A 703 1.20 -42.93 46.93
CA SER A 703 1.14 -43.85 48.06
C SER A 703 -0.24 -43.76 48.72
N SER A 704 -0.88 -44.93 48.91
CA SER A 704 -2.12 -45.15 49.66
C SER A 704 -2.23 -44.25 50.91
N PRO A 705 -3.43 -43.75 51.27
CA PRO A 705 -3.62 -43.22 52.61
C PRO A 705 -3.26 -44.31 53.62
N ASP A 706 -2.47 -43.93 54.64
CA ASP A 706 -2.22 -44.81 55.79
C ASP A 706 -3.57 -45.22 56.40
N PRO A 707 -3.76 -46.51 56.75
CA PRO A 707 -4.92 -46.91 57.53
C PRO A 707 -4.87 -46.17 58.86
N GLN A 708 -5.97 -45.51 59.22
CA GLN A 708 -6.17 -44.92 60.54
C GLN A 708 -5.88 -45.95 61.63
N GLU A 709 -4.94 -45.66 62.53
CA GLU A 709 -4.95 -46.15 63.91
C GLU A 709 -5.76 -45.19 64.80
#